data_AF-A0A1V2N982-F1
#
_entry.id   AF-A0A1V2N982-F1
#
_cell.length_a   1.000
_cell.length_b   1.000
_cell.length_c   1.000
_cell.angle_alpha   90.00
_cell.angle_beta   90.00
_cell.angle_gamma   90.00
#
_symmetry.space_group_name_H-M   'P 1'
#
loop_
_entity.id
_entity.type
_entity.pdbx_description
1 polymer ?
#
loop_
_entity_poly.entity_id
_entity_poly.type
_entity_poly.pdbx_seq_one_letter_code
_entity_poly.pdbx_strand_id
1 'polypeptide(L)'
;MFDLVDHSKYKNVDGSLYSHAQLASLFGDVFEERISSKGQSTHSPFSPKVGKKRDFERVFHFKDGASHMEFMEQFGVSTNVNEILTADIKSLSKDIVIARELGANADTFIKQTIEKLISEDVVASSGEKDAKDLFGRTRLDVLKVQMLNMWDVLKNGETVENAVWANRMAGARSLAGASMLGHHPIGALLEDGFISNQMLSRIGIDKEAIQHITKMSVKERMDLLSDVGLHAEGVLAHGRNLMDGSDAFQAGHNLHSKMHKYSGAEYLDKRRTSSHALIVYNQIGRMADKYASLKALMSDSDLEPSVKGFFKQLNDVDFAVIKKAKPLSSPDGDLSARTPSTIKSIADADLHDLVDKLGAEKTAYYHEQLKQKSRDGAKRSSAESQEIQQIQQKLKELQSRETNLLKDKVSNKLHALVLDNLQTSVRGATHSSLYDRQRLGLLTYKRGTIAGEALRMFQQFTTTPTGMFLNTLDLHNSSKMPKGSSMDLNHVWTQYIATMALAGIGIAGIKSLLKGEDPSVSNITDNVLNNGALIPYFDRLTKLITKGDMASVGGLLGAVPSMVTNLTASAVNLTASAIGYKDYKASDGVNATKAIRKTIPFMNMWYIKNSFDHLILNQMLENLNPGYLAKQQRKKEKHGIGLFQDLDEGLPHRLPYPLGED
;
A
#
# COMPACT_ATOMS: atom_id res chain seq x y z
N MET A 1 -19.47 6.38 29.82
CA MET A 1 -18.49 7.48 29.79
C MET A 1 -18.33 8.17 31.13
N PHE A 2 -19.40 8.70 31.74
CA PHE A 2 -19.31 9.36 33.06
C PHE A 2 -18.72 8.46 34.16
N ASP A 3 -18.94 7.15 34.09
CA ASP A 3 -18.39 6.21 35.07
C ASP A 3 -16.91 5.86 34.85
N LEU A 4 -16.31 6.26 33.73
CA LEU A 4 -14.92 5.93 33.38
C LEU A 4 -13.93 7.06 33.74
N VAL A 5 -14.44 8.27 33.96
CA VAL A 5 -13.63 9.47 34.23
C VAL A 5 -13.45 9.72 35.73
N ASP A 6 -12.34 10.36 36.10
CA ASP A 6 -12.06 10.81 37.46
C ASP A 6 -12.73 12.18 37.69
N HIS A 7 -13.87 12.18 38.38
CA HIS A 7 -14.66 13.39 38.65
C HIS A 7 -13.88 14.39 39.51
N SER A 8 -12.88 13.95 40.29
CA SER A 8 -12.09 14.82 41.16
C SER A 8 -11.21 15.82 40.40
N LYS A 9 -10.96 15.55 39.11
CA LYS A 9 -10.14 16.39 38.23
C LYS A 9 -10.91 17.56 37.61
N TYR A 10 -12.23 17.54 37.67
CA TYR A 10 -13.08 18.54 37.04
C TYR A 10 -13.61 19.52 38.08
N LYS A 11 -13.01 20.72 38.10
CA LYS A 11 -13.29 21.75 39.10
C LYS A 11 -13.56 23.10 38.46
N ASN A 12 -14.51 23.83 39.03
CA ASN A 12 -14.79 25.23 38.70
C ASN A 12 -13.63 26.11 39.19
N VAL A 13 -13.59 27.37 38.72
CA VAL A 13 -12.55 28.34 39.08
C VAL A 13 -12.48 28.57 40.61
N ASP A 14 -13.60 28.39 41.30
CA ASP A 14 -13.72 28.48 42.76
C ASP A 14 -13.28 27.21 43.50
N GLY A 15 -12.87 26.16 42.78
CA GLY A 15 -12.42 24.88 43.33
C GLY A 15 -13.53 23.86 43.61
N SER A 16 -14.81 24.21 43.41
CA SER A 16 -15.94 23.28 43.54
C SER A 16 -15.95 22.24 42.41
N LEU A 17 -16.42 21.02 42.69
CA LEU A 17 -16.50 19.96 41.68
C LEU A 17 -17.59 20.28 40.64
N TYR A 18 -17.36 19.86 39.40
CA TYR A 18 -18.37 20.00 38.36
C TYR A 18 -19.62 19.17 38.69
N SER A 19 -20.80 19.74 38.45
CA SER A 19 -22.05 18.99 38.45
C SER A 19 -22.14 18.06 37.25
N HIS A 20 -23.03 17.06 37.31
CA HIS A 20 -23.26 16.13 36.21
C HIS A 20 -23.65 16.84 34.91
N ALA A 21 -24.48 17.89 34.99
CA ALA A 21 -24.87 18.70 33.83
C ALA A 21 -23.68 19.48 33.24
N GLN A 22 -22.80 20.02 34.08
CA GLN A 22 -21.59 20.71 33.62
C GLN A 22 -20.60 19.75 32.97
N LEU A 23 -20.42 18.54 33.53
CA LEU A 23 -19.61 17.49 32.90
C LEU A 23 -20.21 17.05 31.56
N ALA A 24 -21.53 16.91 31.47
CA ALA A 24 -22.21 16.55 30.24
C ALA A 24 -22.06 17.63 29.16
N SER A 25 -22.20 18.90 29.54
CA SER A 25 -21.93 20.04 28.64
C SER A 25 -20.47 20.02 28.17
N LEU A 26 -19.51 19.92 29.09
CA LEU A 26 -18.08 19.87 28.74
C LEU A 26 -17.78 18.75 27.75
N PHE A 27 -18.30 17.54 27.99
CA PHE A 27 -18.09 16.41 27.09
C PHE A 27 -18.82 16.57 25.75
N GLY A 28 -19.99 17.21 25.74
CA GLY A 28 -20.71 17.59 24.53
C GLY A 28 -19.93 18.61 23.70
N ASP A 29 -19.42 19.67 24.33
CA ASP A 29 -18.61 20.71 23.70
C ASP A 29 -17.32 20.12 23.11
N VAL A 30 -16.65 19.24 23.87
CA VAL A 30 -15.48 18.50 23.38
C VAL A 30 -15.83 17.61 22.18
N PHE A 31 -16.99 16.94 22.19
CA PHE A 31 -17.44 16.13 21.06
C PHE A 31 -17.71 16.98 19.82
N GLU A 32 -18.39 18.11 19.97
CA GLU A 32 -18.68 19.01 18.84
C GLU A 32 -17.40 19.66 18.29
N GLU A 33 -16.54 20.17 19.17
CA GLU A 33 -15.32 20.84 18.76
C GLU A 33 -14.28 19.87 18.17
N ARG A 34 -14.21 18.62 18.65
CA ARG A 34 -13.15 17.66 18.24
C ARG A 34 -13.60 16.64 17.20
N ILE A 35 -14.84 16.17 17.27
CA ILE A 35 -15.33 15.06 16.44
C ILE A 35 -16.25 15.56 15.32
N SER A 36 -17.25 16.40 15.62
CA SER A 36 -18.21 16.85 14.60
C SER A 36 -17.61 17.89 13.64
N SER A 37 -16.80 18.83 14.16
CA SER A 37 -16.19 19.90 13.36
C SER A 37 -14.92 19.49 12.59
N LYS A 38 -14.42 18.25 12.77
CA LYS A 38 -13.08 17.81 12.33
C LYS A 38 -11.94 18.75 12.78
N GLY A 39 -12.07 19.41 13.92
CA GLY A 39 -11.09 20.36 14.45
C GLY A 39 -11.14 21.74 13.79
N GLN A 40 -12.25 22.10 13.14
CA GLN A 40 -12.53 23.48 12.78
C GLN A 40 -13.15 24.20 13.99
N SER A 41 -12.36 25.06 14.63
CA SER A 41 -12.87 25.94 15.68
C SER A 41 -13.97 26.85 15.11
N THR A 42 -15.19 26.73 15.62
CA THR A 42 -16.33 27.61 15.30
C THR A 42 -16.10 29.08 15.72
N HIS A 43 -15.08 29.33 16.56
CA HIS A 43 -14.80 30.65 17.18
C HIS A 43 -13.53 31.36 16.66
N SER A 44 -12.88 30.86 15.60
CA SER A 44 -11.62 31.46 15.10
C SER A 44 -11.64 31.56 13.57
N PRO A 45 -11.75 32.77 12.98
CA PRO A 45 -11.78 32.96 11.53
C PRO A 45 -10.44 32.65 10.83
N PHE A 46 -9.37 32.38 11.59
CA PHE A 46 -8.08 31.97 11.05
C PHE A 46 -8.01 30.45 10.85
N SER A 47 -7.77 30.07 9.57
CA SER A 47 -7.61 28.72 9.03
C SER A 47 -6.89 27.73 9.97
N PRO A 48 -7.26 26.43 9.94
CA PRO A 48 -6.61 25.43 10.78
C PRO A 48 -5.15 25.21 10.33
N LYS A 49 -4.21 25.82 11.06
CA LYS A 49 -2.77 25.53 10.93
C LYS A 49 -2.52 24.04 11.14
N VAL A 50 -1.57 23.47 10.40
CA VAL A 50 -1.09 22.10 10.61
C VAL A 50 -0.62 21.97 12.06
N GLY A 51 -1.10 20.93 12.76
CA GLY A 51 -0.77 20.72 14.17
C GLY A 51 -1.66 21.46 15.19
N LYS A 52 -2.58 22.36 14.79
CA LYS A 52 -3.49 23.07 15.72
C LYS A 52 -4.30 22.13 16.62
N LYS A 53 -4.61 20.91 16.16
CA LYS A 53 -5.23 19.84 16.97
C LYS A 53 -4.42 19.43 18.22
N ARG A 54 -3.16 19.86 18.32
CA ARG A 54 -2.23 19.57 19.44
C ARG A 54 -2.09 20.70 20.44
N ASP A 55 -2.60 21.89 20.14
CA ASP A 55 -2.62 23.01 21.09
C ASP A 55 -3.60 22.74 22.24
N PHE A 56 -4.52 21.78 22.05
CA PHE A 56 -5.50 21.41 23.05
C PHE A 56 -4.92 20.45 24.09
N GLU A 57 -5.15 20.78 25.35
CA GLU A 57 -4.83 19.92 26.48
C GLU A 57 -5.70 18.65 26.52
N ARG A 58 -5.22 17.64 27.25
CA ARG A 58 -5.97 16.40 27.49
C ARG A 58 -7.12 16.71 28.46
N VAL A 59 -8.34 16.77 27.94
CA VAL A 59 -9.56 17.08 28.72
C VAL A 59 -10.12 15.84 29.45
N PHE A 60 -9.90 14.64 28.92
CA PHE A 60 -10.36 13.40 29.55
C PHE A 60 -9.34 12.87 30.54
N HIS A 61 -9.74 12.79 31.81
CA HIS A 61 -8.99 12.17 32.89
C HIS A 61 -9.71 10.90 33.32
N PHE A 62 -9.12 9.73 33.05
CA PHE A 62 -9.70 8.44 33.43
C PHE A 62 -9.37 8.11 34.90
N LYS A 63 -10.27 7.37 35.57
CA LYS A 63 -10.06 6.94 36.98
C LYS A 63 -8.76 6.17 37.14
N ASP A 64 -8.50 5.28 36.20
CA ASP A 64 -7.33 4.40 36.17
C ASP A 64 -7.06 3.90 34.73
N GLY A 65 -6.03 3.07 34.58
CA GLY A 65 -5.70 2.45 33.30
C GLY A 65 -6.79 1.50 32.78
N ALA A 66 -7.51 0.81 33.65
CA ALA A 66 -8.58 -0.11 33.26
C ALA A 66 -9.75 0.64 32.62
N SER A 67 -10.17 1.76 33.22
CA SER A 67 -11.22 2.64 32.72
C SER A 67 -10.85 3.26 31.37
N HIS A 68 -9.56 3.58 31.17
CA HIS A 68 -9.05 4.02 29.87
C HIS A 68 -9.10 2.89 28.83
N MET A 69 -8.70 1.66 29.18
CA MET A 69 -8.80 0.52 28.26
C MET A 69 -10.26 0.19 27.92
N GLU A 70 -11.18 0.23 28.88
CA GLU A 70 -12.61 0.02 28.66
C GLU A 70 -13.19 1.09 27.74
N PHE A 71 -12.81 2.36 27.94
CA PHE A 71 -13.15 3.43 27.01
C PHE A 71 -12.61 3.15 25.60
N MET A 72 -11.36 2.72 25.50
CA MET A 72 -10.74 2.41 24.21
C MET A 72 -11.32 1.15 23.54
N GLU A 73 -11.86 0.20 24.31
CA GLU A 73 -12.57 -0.97 23.81
C GLU A 73 -13.94 -0.59 23.22
N GLN A 74 -14.66 0.30 23.89
CA GLN A 74 -16.00 0.71 23.47
C GLN A 74 -15.98 1.77 22.35
N PHE A 75 -15.05 2.74 22.43
CA PHE A 75 -15.05 3.94 21.59
C PHE A 75 -13.72 4.22 20.90
N GLY A 76 -12.65 3.54 21.29
CA GLY A 76 -11.31 3.77 20.77
C GLY A 76 -10.99 2.97 19.51
N VAL A 77 -9.79 3.22 18.99
CA VAL A 77 -9.27 2.53 17.80
C VAL A 77 -8.61 1.19 18.18
N SER A 78 -8.07 1.10 19.40
CA SER A 78 -7.40 -0.09 19.94
C SER A 78 -7.22 -0.01 21.47
N THR A 79 -7.23 -1.16 22.14
CA THR A 79 -6.84 -1.31 23.56
C THR A 79 -5.34 -1.57 23.73
N ASN A 80 -4.59 -1.76 22.65
CA ASN A 80 -3.16 -2.02 22.67
C ASN A 80 -2.35 -0.71 22.75
N VAL A 81 -1.58 -0.57 23.83
CA VAL A 81 -0.73 0.61 24.08
C VAL A 81 0.26 0.88 22.94
N ASN A 82 0.85 -0.16 22.36
CA ASN A 82 1.80 0.01 21.26
C ASN A 82 1.14 0.61 20.01
N GLU A 83 -0.11 0.26 19.75
CA GLU A 83 -0.87 0.78 18.61
C GLU A 83 -1.26 2.23 18.83
N ILE A 84 -1.69 2.59 20.05
CA ILE A 84 -1.98 3.97 20.44
C ILE A 84 -0.73 4.85 20.25
N LEU A 85 0.42 4.42 20.80
CA LEU A 85 1.68 5.13 20.67
C LEU A 85 2.12 5.25 19.20
N THR A 86 1.98 4.18 18.43
CA THR A 86 2.37 4.18 17.01
C THR A 86 1.46 5.10 16.19
N ALA A 87 0.16 5.12 16.46
CA ALA A 87 -0.80 6.00 15.79
C ALA A 87 -0.49 7.48 16.09
N ASP A 88 -0.17 7.80 17.34
CA ASP A 88 0.21 9.15 17.76
C ASP A 88 1.54 9.59 17.11
N ILE A 89 2.58 8.76 17.15
CA ILE A 89 3.87 9.03 16.51
C ILE A 89 3.69 9.21 14.99
N LYS A 90 2.86 8.39 14.36
CA LYS A 90 2.53 8.50 12.93
C LYS A 90 1.83 9.82 12.62
N SER A 91 0.83 10.21 13.42
CA SER A 91 0.11 11.47 13.29
C SER A 91 1.01 12.68 13.48
N LEU A 92 1.90 12.63 14.49
CA LEU A 92 2.94 13.64 14.76
C LEU A 92 3.90 13.80 13.59
N SER A 93 4.50 12.69 13.15
CA SER A 93 5.43 12.67 12.02
C SER A 93 4.81 13.26 10.77
N LYS A 94 3.58 12.88 10.46
CA LYS A 94 2.81 13.35 9.31
C LYS A 94 2.59 14.86 9.31
N ASP A 95 2.12 15.40 10.42
CA ASP A 95 1.90 16.84 10.55
C ASP A 95 3.22 17.63 10.48
N ILE A 96 4.31 17.12 11.08
CA ILE A 96 5.65 17.74 10.99
C ILE A 96 6.12 17.77 9.54
N VAL A 97 5.97 16.67 8.81
CA VAL A 97 6.37 16.58 7.40
C VAL A 97 5.51 17.51 6.53
N ILE A 98 4.19 17.52 6.71
CA ILE A 98 3.30 18.43 5.96
C ILE A 98 3.67 19.90 6.25
N ALA A 99 3.89 20.26 7.52
CA ALA A 99 4.27 21.62 7.87
C ALA A 99 5.66 22.01 7.33
N ARG A 100 6.60 21.05 7.28
CA ARG A 100 7.96 21.25 6.76
C ARG A 100 7.98 21.44 5.25
N GLU A 101 7.21 20.64 4.50
CA GLU A 101 7.24 20.63 3.04
C GLU A 101 6.25 21.63 2.41
N LEU A 102 5.08 21.84 3.03
CA LEU A 102 3.99 22.65 2.48
C LEU A 102 3.68 23.91 3.33
N GLY A 103 4.38 24.09 4.45
CA GLY A 103 4.18 25.21 5.36
C GLY A 103 3.03 25.02 6.37
N ALA A 104 2.93 25.94 7.33
CA ALA A 104 1.97 25.85 8.43
C ALA A 104 0.50 25.92 7.99
N ASN A 105 0.21 26.53 6.83
CA ASN A 105 -1.14 26.69 6.28
C ASN A 105 -1.44 25.72 5.12
N ALA A 106 -0.75 24.58 5.06
CA ALA A 106 -0.84 23.61 3.96
C ALA A 106 -2.28 23.21 3.59
N ASP A 107 -3.17 23.06 4.57
CA ASP A 107 -4.57 22.65 4.33
C ASP A 107 -5.32 23.63 3.43
N THR A 108 -5.25 24.91 3.75
CA THR A 108 -5.90 25.98 2.99
C THR A 108 -5.24 26.14 1.63
N PHE A 109 -3.90 26.15 1.61
CA PHE A 109 -3.12 26.28 0.39
C PHE A 109 -3.46 25.19 -0.64
N ILE A 110 -3.47 23.92 -0.23
CA ILE A 110 -3.75 22.80 -1.13
C ILE A 110 -5.20 22.83 -1.60
N LYS A 111 -6.16 23.05 -0.71
CA LYS A 111 -7.58 23.12 -1.08
C LYS A 111 -7.84 24.24 -2.08
N GLN A 112 -7.35 25.45 -1.82
CA GLN A 112 -7.49 26.58 -2.73
C GLN A 112 -6.79 26.35 -4.06
N THR A 113 -5.62 25.68 -4.04
CA THR A 113 -4.89 25.32 -5.27
C THR A 113 -5.69 24.35 -6.12
N ILE A 114 -6.27 23.29 -5.51
CA ILE A 114 -7.15 22.34 -6.21
C ILE A 114 -8.35 23.08 -6.81
N GLU A 115 -9.00 23.94 -6.03
CA GLU A 115 -10.17 24.68 -6.52
C GLU A 115 -9.84 25.62 -7.67
N LYS A 116 -8.72 26.35 -7.56
CA LYS A 116 -8.24 27.25 -8.60
C LYS A 116 -7.91 26.48 -9.88
N LEU A 117 -7.12 25.41 -9.80
CA LEU A 117 -6.74 24.61 -10.97
C LEU A 117 -7.97 24.02 -11.66
N ILE A 118 -8.93 23.47 -10.90
CA ILE A 118 -10.16 22.95 -11.48
C ILE A 118 -10.98 24.07 -12.14
N SER A 119 -11.03 25.27 -11.54
CA SER A 119 -11.72 26.41 -12.17
C SER A 119 -11.05 26.86 -13.47
N GLU A 120 -9.72 26.86 -13.52
CA GLU A 120 -8.95 27.16 -14.74
C GLU A 120 -9.20 26.10 -15.81
N ASP A 121 -9.24 24.82 -15.44
CA ASP A 121 -9.55 23.71 -16.35
C ASP A 121 -11.00 23.80 -16.89
N VAL A 122 -11.98 24.15 -16.06
CA VAL A 122 -13.38 24.36 -16.48
C VAL A 122 -13.48 25.50 -17.50
N VAL A 123 -12.72 26.58 -17.30
CA VAL A 123 -12.67 27.68 -18.27
C VAL A 123 -11.98 27.22 -19.56
N ALA A 124 -10.88 26.48 -19.46
CA ALA A 124 -10.16 25.95 -20.61
C ALA A 124 -10.97 24.93 -21.43
N SER A 125 -11.85 24.16 -20.78
CA SER A 125 -12.75 23.20 -21.43
C SER A 125 -14.09 23.81 -21.88
N SER A 126 -14.27 25.13 -21.75
CA SER A 126 -15.53 25.79 -22.12
C SER A 126 -15.85 25.58 -23.61
N GLY A 127 -16.94 24.86 -23.88
CA GLY A 127 -17.39 24.51 -25.24
C GLY A 127 -17.33 23.02 -25.57
N GLU A 128 -16.66 22.20 -24.75
CA GLU A 128 -16.72 20.74 -24.88
C GLU A 128 -17.97 20.17 -24.20
N LYS A 129 -18.58 19.13 -24.81
CA LYS A 129 -19.68 18.39 -24.18
C LYS A 129 -19.13 17.52 -23.06
N ASP A 130 -19.17 18.02 -21.84
CA ASP A 130 -18.83 17.23 -20.67
C ASP A 130 -19.89 16.15 -20.42
N ALA A 131 -19.47 14.88 -20.58
CA ALA A 131 -20.28 13.74 -20.17
C ALA A 131 -20.49 13.79 -18.66
N LYS A 132 -21.76 13.84 -18.25
CA LYS A 132 -22.14 13.79 -16.83
C LYS A 132 -22.26 12.35 -16.36
N ASP A 133 -21.86 12.09 -15.11
CA ASP A 133 -22.11 10.80 -14.47
C ASP A 133 -23.60 10.64 -14.12
N LEU A 134 -23.98 9.47 -13.58
CA LEU A 134 -25.36 9.18 -13.15
C LEU A 134 -25.89 10.14 -12.06
N PHE A 135 -25.01 10.90 -11.39
CA PHE A 135 -25.36 11.88 -10.37
C PHE A 135 -25.33 13.32 -10.90
N GLY A 136 -25.20 13.49 -12.23
CA GLY A 136 -25.17 14.79 -12.89
C GLY A 136 -23.87 15.57 -12.71
N ARG A 137 -22.81 14.94 -12.20
CA ARG A 137 -21.49 15.56 -11.97
C ARG A 137 -20.64 15.52 -13.24
N THR A 138 -19.88 16.57 -13.49
CA THR A 138 -18.90 16.58 -14.58
C THR A 138 -17.64 15.78 -14.20
N ARG A 139 -16.81 15.43 -15.18
CA ARG A 139 -15.51 14.79 -14.93
C ARG A 139 -14.62 15.62 -13.99
N LEU A 140 -14.61 16.94 -14.17
CA LEU A 140 -13.82 17.87 -13.36
C LEU A 140 -14.35 17.97 -11.92
N ASP A 141 -15.67 17.93 -11.72
CA ASP A 141 -16.27 17.87 -10.38
C ASP A 141 -15.85 16.59 -9.64
N VAL A 142 -15.87 15.45 -10.32
CA VAL A 142 -15.41 14.18 -9.75
C VAL A 142 -13.94 14.26 -9.40
N LEU A 143 -13.09 14.79 -10.28
CA LEU A 143 -11.65 14.95 -10.03
C LEU A 143 -11.38 15.84 -8.81
N LYS A 144 -12.08 16.97 -8.69
CA LYS A 144 -12.01 17.87 -7.53
C LYS A 144 -12.29 17.11 -6.24
N VAL A 145 -13.41 16.37 -6.19
CA VAL A 145 -13.81 15.60 -5.00
C VAL A 145 -12.76 14.55 -4.65
N GLN A 146 -12.22 13.85 -5.66
CA GLN A 146 -11.17 12.84 -5.44
C GLN A 146 -9.89 13.45 -4.86
N MET A 147 -9.41 14.58 -5.40
CA MET A 147 -8.21 15.25 -4.90
C MET A 147 -8.39 15.76 -3.46
N LEU A 148 -9.56 16.34 -3.16
CA LEU A 148 -9.88 16.81 -1.81
C LEU A 148 -9.98 15.64 -0.81
N ASN A 149 -10.59 14.52 -1.21
CA ASN A 149 -10.68 13.34 -0.36
C ASN A 149 -9.29 12.73 -0.08
N MET A 150 -8.45 12.62 -1.11
CA MET A 150 -7.05 12.19 -0.94
C MET A 150 -6.31 13.11 0.04
N TRP A 151 -6.43 14.43 -0.11
CA TRP A 151 -5.81 15.38 0.83
C TRP A 151 -6.33 15.18 2.26
N ASP A 152 -7.64 15.04 2.45
CA ASP A 152 -8.23 14.83 3.76
C ASP A 152 -7.74 13.51 4.40
N VAL A 153 -7.60 12.43 3.63
CA VAL A 153 -7.01 11.16 4.11
C VAL A 153 -5.51 11.33 4.40
N LEU A 154 -4.78 12.03 3.53
CA LEU A 154 -3.38 12.40 3.71
C LEU A 154 -3.18 13.43 4.83
N LYS A 155 -4.21 13.96 5.47
CA LYS A 155 -4.08 14.77 6.68
C LYS A 155 -4.59 14.03 7.92
N ASN A 156 -5.80 13.49 7.86
CA ASN A 156 -6.54 12.96 9.00
C ASN A 156 -6.53 11.42 9.10
N GLY A 157 -6.13 10.72 8.04
CA GLY A 157 -6.32 9.28 7.92
C GLY A 157 -7.69 8.93 7.33
N GLU A 158 -7.94 7.65 7.04
CA GLU A 158 -9.26 7.23 6.57
C GLU A 158 -10.30 7.39 7.68
N THR A 159 -11.43 8.03 7.35
CA THR A 159 -12.57 8.08 8.26
C THR A 159 -13.31 6.75 8.22
N VAL A 160 -13.59 6.20 9.39
CA VAL A 160 -14.42 4.99 9.54
C VAL A 160 -15.84 5.43 9.90
N GLU A 161 -16.83 4.95 9.15
CA GLU A 161 -18.24 5.26 9.39
C GLU A 161 -18.81 4.44 10.55
N ASN A 162 -18.48 3.15 10.60
CA ASN A 162 -18.83 2.26 11.70
C ASN A 162 -17.62 1.40 12.08
N ALA A 163 -16.99 1.72 13.22
CA ALA A 163 -15.79 1.04 13.68
C ALA A 163 -16.03 -0.45 14.01
N VAL A 164 -17.16 -0.78 14.64
CA VAL A 164 -17.51 -2.16 14.99
C VAL A 164 -17.67 -3.01 13.74
N TRP A 165 -18.41 -2.51 12.74
CA TRP A 165 -18.59 -3.21 11.48
C TRP A 165 -17.29 -3.33 10.69
N ALA A 166 -16.50 -2.25 10.62
CA ALA A 166 -15.20 -2.26 9.96
C ALA A 166 -14.24 -3.30 10.58
N ASN A 167 -14.19 -3.35 11.91
CA ASN A 167 -13.33 -4.28 12.65
C ASN A 167 -13.77 -5.75 12.43
N ARG A 168 -15.07 -6.03 12.50
CA ARG A 168 -15.60 -7.38 12.22
C ARG A 168 -15.34 -7.82 10.80
N MET A 169 -15.60 -6.95 9.82
CA MET A 169 -15.36 -7.25 8.41
C MET A 169 -13.87 -7.41 8.10
N ALA A 170 -13.00 -6.65 8.75
CA ALA A 170 -11.56 -6.86 8.65
C ALA A 170 -11.12 -8.22 9.22
N GLY A 171 -11.68 -8.65 10.35
CA GLY A 171 -11.44 -10.00 10.89
C GLY A 171 -11.92 -11.10 9.94
N ALA A 172 -13.14 -10.96 9.42
CA ALA A 172 -13.69 -11.89 8.43
C ALA A 172 -12.85 -11.93 7.13
N ARG A 173 -12.43 -10.77 6.62
CA ARG A 173 -11.50 -10.63 5.48
C ARG A 173 -10.17 -11.32 5.74
N SER A 174 -9.62 -11.15 6.94
CA SER A 174 -8.35 -11.76 7.31
C SER A 174 -8.42 -13.29 7.38
N LEU A 175 -9.50 -13.84 7.94
CA LEU A 175 -9.76 -15.29 7.94
C LEU A 175 -10.02 -15.82 6.53
N ALA A 176 -10.81 -15.10 5.74
CA ALA A 176 -11.11 -15.46 4.36
C ALA A 176 -9.83 -15.47 3.51
N GLY A 177 -8.99 -14.43 3.64
CA GLY A 177 -7.65 -14.36 3.07
C GLY A 177 -6.80 -15.56 3.50
N ALA A 178 -6.68 -15.83 4.80
CA ALA A 178 -5.88 -16.93 5.32
C ALA A 178 -6.28 -18.28 4.71
N SER A 179 -7.57 -18.50 4.50
CA SER A 179 -8.10 -19.74 3.91
C SER A 179 -7.81 -19.86 2.40
N MET A 180 -7.75 -18.74 1.68
CA MET A 180 -7.55 -18.69 0.22
C MET A 180 -6.07 -18.61 -0.20
N LEU A 181 -5.20 -18.11 0.68
CA LEU A 181 -3.77 -17.91 0.40
C LEU A 181 -3.02 -19.20 0.05
N GLY A 182 -3.55 -20.36 0.41
CA GLY A 182 -2.95 -21.65 0.03
C GLY A 182 -2.76 -21.84 -1.48
N HIS A 183 -3.52 -21.12 -2.33
CA HIS A 183 -3.42 -21.16 -3.80
C HIS A 183 -2.88 -19.84 -4.40
N HIS A 184 -2.75 -18.77 -3.61
CA HIS A 184 -2.40 -17.42 -4.08
C HIS A 184 -0.99 -17.26 -4.71
N PRO A 185 0.08 -17.91 -4.19
CA PRO A 185 1.41 -17.83 -4.80
C PRO A 185 1.45 -18.27 -6.27
N ILE A 186 0.56 -19.20 -6.65
CA ILE A 186 0.51 -19.78 -8.00
C ILE A 186 0.05 -18.75 -9.03
N GLY A 187 -1.00 -17.98 -8.73
CA GLY A 187 -1.46 -16.91 -9.61
C GLY A 187 -0.45 -15.78 -9.70
N ALA A 188 0.10 -15.38 -8.55
CA ALA A 188 1.13 -14.34 -8.51
C ALA A 188 2.33 -14.68 -9.41
N LEU A 189 2.86 -15.92 -9.34
CA LEU A 189 4.00 -16.40 -10.14
C LEU A 189 3.83 -16.16 -11.64
N LEU A 190 2.64 -16.45 -12.17
CA LEU A 190 2.39 -16.50 -13.61
C LEU A 190 2.09 -15.14 -14.24
N GLU A 191 1.73 -14.14 -13.43
CA GLU A 191 1.03 -12.97 -13.95
C GLU A 191 1.92 -11.70 -14.16
N ASP A 192 3.09 -11.56 -13.52
CA ASP A 192 3.67 -10.21 -13.26
C ASP A 192 4.98 -9.83 -13.98
N GLY A 193 5.79 -10.79 -14.43
CA GLY A 193 7.17 -10.48 -14.84
C GLY A 193 7.30 -9.52 -16.03
N PHE A 194 6.41 -9.62 -17.02
CA PHE A 194 6.52 -8.87 -18.27
C PHE A 194 6.07 -7.41 -18.15
N ILE A 195 4.87 -7.17 -17.59
CA ILE A 195 4.31 -5.82 -17.38
C ILE A 195 5.17 -5.03 -16.39
N SER A 196 5.65 -5.68 -15.34
CA SER A 196 6.54 -5.08 -14.35
C SER A 196 7.87 -4.63 -14.95
N ASN A 197 8.49 -5.46 -15.80
CA ASN A 197 9.71 -5.10 -16.54
C ASN A 197 9.49 -3.95 -17.55
N GLN A 198 8.31 -3.83 -18.16
CA GLN A 198 7.99 -2.68 -19.03
C GLN A 198 7.82 -1.38 -18.26
N MET A 199 7.34 -1.44 -17.01
CA MET A 199 7.32 -0.26 -16.15
C MET A 199 8.74 0.21 -15.83
N LEU A 200 9.66 -0.73 -15.57
CA LEU A 200 11.08 -0.40 -15.35
C LEU A 200 11.77 0.22 -16.57
N SER A 201 11.43 -0.19 -17.80
CA SER A 201 12.05 0.41 -18.98
C SER A 201 11.71 1.90 -19.14
N ARG A 202 10.59 2.40 -18.58
CA ARG A 202 10.21 3.83 -18.58
C ARG A 202 11.16 4.74 -17.80
N ILE A 203 11.99 4.17 -16.93
CA ILE A 203 13.03 4.93 -16.22
C ILE A 203 14.42 4.71 -16.85
N GLY A 204 14.46 4.13 -18.06
CA GLY A 204 15.66 4.00 -18.90
C GLY A 204 16.51 2.80 -18.56
N ILE A 205 15.89 1.75 -18.01
CA ILE A 205 16.59 0.55 -17.58
C ILE A 205 16.69 -0.44 -18.74
N ASP A 206 17.92 -0.85 -19.03
CA ASP A 206 18.23 -1.89 -20.00
C ASP A 206 17.91 -3.28 -19.45
N LYS A 207 17.50 -4.20 -20.34
CA LYS A 207 17.21 -5.60 -19.97
C LYS A 207 18.41 -6.29 -19.32
N GLU A 208 19.62 -5.96 -19.72
CA GLU A 208 20.87 -6.50 -19.17
C GLU A 208 21.06 -6.12 -17.69
N ALA A 209 20.77 -4.86 -17.35
CA ALA A 209 20.81 -4.39 -15.96
C ALA A 209 19.77 -5.09 -15.08
N ILE A 210 18.58 -5.37 -15.63
CA ILE A 210 17.54 -6.18 -14.95
C ILE A 210 18.04 -7.61 -14.73
N GLN A 211 18.63 -8.23 -15.75
CA GLN A 211 19.12 -9.61 -15.68
C GLN A 211 20.25 -9.77 -14.66
N HIS A 212 21.16 -8.79 -14.58
CA HIS A 212 22.24 -8.81 -13.59
C HIS A 212 21.69 -8.85 -12.16
N ILE A 213 20.78 -7.94 -11.81
CA ILE A 213 20.20 -7.86 -10.46
C ILE A 213 19.25 -9.03 -10.16
N THR A 214 18.50 -9.51 -11.16
CA THR A 214 17.55 -10.62 -10.95
C THR A 214 18.22 -11.98 -10.78
N LYS A 215 19.48 -12.13 -11.22
CA LYS A 215 20.32 -13.32 -10.97
C LYS A 215 20.82 -13.41 -9.53
N MET A 216 21.02 -12.28 -8.85
CA MET A 216 21.42 -12.24 -7.44
C MET A 216 20.41 -12.97 -6.56
N SER A 217 20.88 -13.64 -5.51
CA SER A 217 19.99 -14.31 -4.58
C SER A 217 19.06 -13.29 -3.89
N VAL A 218 17.89 -13.76 -3.43
CA VAL A 218 16.97 -12.88 -2.69
C VAL A 218 17.63 -12.37 -1.41
N LYS A 219 18.42 -13.22 -0.74
CA LYS A 219 19.12 -12.86 0.50
C LYS A 219 20.11 -11.71 0.28
N GLU A 220 20.98 -11.80 -0.72
CA GLU A 220 21.96 -10.74 -1.02
C GLU A 220 21.28 -9.42 -1.33
N ARG A 221 20.20 -9.44 -2.12
CA ARG A 221 19.41 -8.23 -2.40
C ARG A 221 18.79 -7.64 -1.15
N MET A 222 18.35 -8.49 -0.22
CA MET A 222 17.84 -8.04 1.09
C MET A 222 18.93 -7.43 1.95
N ASP A 223 20.10 -8.04 1.99
CA ASP A 223 21.23 -7.53 2.77
C ASP A 223 21.65 -6.15 2.24
N LEU A 224 21.71 -5.96 0.91
CA LEU A 224 21.99 -4.67 0.26
C LEU A 224 20.90 -3.60 0.49
N LEU A 225 19.65 -4.01 0.71
CA LEU A 225 18.50 -3.12 0.95
C LEU A 225 18.09 -3.04 2.43
N SER A 226 18.83 -3.69 3.32
CA SER A 226 18.48 -3.84 4.74
C SER A 226 18.35 -2.48 5.43
N ASP A 227 19.22 -1.55 5.08
CA ASP A 227 19.23 -0.17 5.62
C ASP A 227 18.11 0.73 5.08
N VAL A 228 17.42 0.31 4.03
CA VAL A 228 16.50 1.17 3.28
C VAL A 228 15.09 1.18 3.92
N GLY A 229 14.85 0.38 4.97
CA GLY A 229 13.53 0.29 5.61
C GLY A 229 12.41 -0.25 4.70
N LEU A 230 12.74 -0.57 3.44
CA LEU A 230 11.82 -1.09 2.42
C LEU A 230 11.17 -2.42 2.82
N HIS A 231 11.90 -3.19 3.64
CA HIS A 231 11.50 -4.50 4.12
C HIS A 231 11.19 -4.53 5.61
N ALA A 232 11.08 -3.37 6.26
CA ALA A 232 10.57 -3.32 7.62
C ALA A 232 9.20 -4.03 7.64
N GLU A 233 9.07 -5.08 8.45
CA GLU A 233 7.91 -5.97 8.44
C GLU A 233 6.60 -5.20 8.62
N GLY A 234 6.61 -4.03 9.26
CA GLY A 234 5.46 -3.12 9.35
C GLY A 234 5.00 -2.51 8.02
N VAL A 235 5.92 -2.15 7.12
CA VAL A 235 5.59 -1.56 5.79
C VAL A 235 5.06 -2.64 4.84
N LEU A 236 5.63 -3.84 4.88
CA LEU A 236 5.16 -4.98 4.10
C LEU A 236 3.85 -5.56 4.68
N ALA A 237 3.71 -5.68 6.00
CA ALA A 237 2.49 -6.20 6.63
C ALA A 237 1.28 -5.25 6.46
N HIS A 238 1.48 -3.93 6.54
CA HIS A 238 0.45 -2.95 6.17
C HIS A 238 0.22 -2.90 4.65
N GLY A 239 1.26 -3.17 3.85
CA GLY A 239 1.21 -3.14 2.39
C GLY A 239 0.41 -4.27 1.75
N ARG A 240 0.43 -5.46 2.36
CA ARG A 240 -0.23 -6.68 1.86
C ARG A 240 -1.75 -6.61 1.79
N ASN A 241 -2.35 -5.66 2.50
CA ASN A 241 -3.73 -5.30 2.29
C ASN A 241 -3.72 -3.98 1.52
N LEU A 242 -4.31 -3.93 0.32
CA LEU A 242 -4.64 -2.65 -0.34
C LEU A 242 -5.58 -1.75 0.53
N MET A 243 -5.87 -2.17 1.78
CA MET A 243 -7.16 -2.08 2.46
C MET A 243 -6.99 -2.09 3.99
N ASP A 244 -6.16 -1.16 4.45
CA ASP A 244 -6.23 -0.47 5.73
C ASP A 244 -6.20 -1.23 7.07
N GLY A 245 -5.61 -0.55 8.06
CA GLY A 245 -5.38 -1.00 9.42
C GLY A 245 -6.63 -1.01 10.29
N SER A 246 -7.10 -2.19 10.65
CA SER A 246 -7.77 -2.40 11.92
C SER A 246 -7.14 -3.61 12.56
N ASP A 247 -6.39 -3.36 13.64
CA ASP A 247 -5.67 -4.37 14.41
C ASP A 247 -6.58 -5.07 15.44
N ALA A 248 -7.87 -4.69 15.48
CA ALA A 248 -8.90 -5.27 16.35
C ALA A 248 -9.10 -6.80 16.20
N PHE A 249 -8.54 -7.44 15.17
CA PHE A 249 -8.54 -8.90 15.01
C PHE A 249 -7.13 -9.45 14.77
N GLN A 250 -6.28 -9.31 15.79
CA GLN A 250 -4.88 -9.72 15.79
C GLN A 250 -4.68 -11.21 15.44
N ALA A 251 -5.57 -12.09 15.89
CA ALA A 251 -5.50 -13.53 15.62
C ALA A 251 -5.62 -13.86 14.13
N GLY A 252 -6.57 -13.25 13.43
CA GLY A 252 -6.72 -13.42 11.98
C GLY A 252 -5.55 -12.82 11.23
N HIS A 253 -5.08 -11.63 11.62
CA HIS A 253 -3.94 -11.01 10.97
C HIS A 253 -2.65 -11.83 11.11
N ASN A 254 -2.41 -12.38 12.31
CA ASN A 254 -1.29 -13.30 12.57
C ASN A 254 -1.40 -14.58 11.74
N LEU A 255 -2.61 -15.14 11.65
CA LEU A 255 -2.89 -16.33 10.85
C LEU A 255 -2.67 -16.04 9.36
N HIS A 256 -3.21 -14.95 8.83
CA HIS A 256 -3.02 -14.49 7.46
C HIS A 256 -1.53 -14.29 7.14
N SER A 257 -0.79 -13.60 8.02
CA SER A 257 0.66 -13.39 7.90
C SER A 257 1.43 -14.71 7.86
N LYS A 258 1.11 -15.65 8.76
CA LYS A 258 1.71 -17.00 8.74
C LYS A 258 1.37 -17.72 7.42
N MET A 259 0.12 -17.70 6.98
CA MET A 259 -0.29 -18.34 5.73
C MET A 259 0.42 -17.75 4.52
N HIS A 260 0.62 -16.44 4.46
CA HIS A 260 1.45 -15.79 3.44
C HIS A 260 2.90 -16.29 3.44
N LYS A 261 3.50 -16.43 4.63
CA LYS A 261 4.86 -16.94 4.79
C LYS A 261 4.98 -18.39 4.32
N TYR A 262 4.15 -19.28 4.86
CA TYR A 262 4.22 -20.71 4.57
C TYR A 262 3.80 -21.04 3.13
N SER A 263 2.93 -20.23 2.50
CA SER A 263 2.51 -20.47 1.12
C SER A 263 3.62 -20.18 0.12
N GLY A 264 4.65 -19.44 0.53
CA GLY A 264 5.72 -18.95 -0.33
C GLY A 264 5.39 -17.62 -1.00
N ALA A 265 4.17 -17.08 -0.81
CA ALA A 265 3.80 -15.77 -1.34
C ALA A 265 4.74 -14.67 -0.84
N GLU A 266 5.08 -14.68 0.46
CA GLU A 266 6.00 -13.69 1.04
C GLU A 266 7.38 -13.71 0.36
N TYR A 267 7.89 -14.91 0.03
CA TYR A 267 9.18 -15.04 -0.65
C TYR A 267 9.13 -14.43 -2.05
N LEU A 268 8.03 -14.63 -2.78
CA LEU A 268 7.84 -14.05 -4.11
C LEU A 268 7.72 -12.53 -4.06
N ASP A 269 6.98 -12.00 -3.08
CA ASP A 269 6.83 -10.56 -2.88
C ASP A 269 8.19 -9.92 -2.52
N LYS A 270 8.93 -10.51 -1.58
CA LYS A 270 10.30 -10.08 -1.23
C LYS A 270 11.23 -10.15 -2.43
N ARG A 271 11.16 -11.22 -3.24
CA ARG A 271 11.93 -11.35 -4.47
C ARG A 271 11.61 -10.22 -5.46
N ARG A 272 10.34 -9.87 -5.68
CA ARG A 272 9.96 -8.83 -6.65
C ARG A 272 10.32 -7.43 -6.17
N THR A 273 9.92 -7.11 -4.94
CA THR A 273 10.18 -5.80 -4.33
C THR A 273 11.68 -5.53 -4.24
N SER A 274 12.48 -6.51 -3.82
CA SER A 274 13.94 -6.38 -3.77
C SER A 274 14.59 -6.17 -5.14
N SER A 275 14.18 -6.97 -6.15
CA SER A 275 14.66 -6.80 -7.51
C SER A 275 14.41 -5.38 -8.01
N HIS A 276 13.15 -4.93 -7.94
CA HIS A 276 12.74 -3.64 -8.48
C HIS A 276 13.36 -2.48 -7.72
N ALA A 277 13.42 -2.55 -6.39
CA ALA A 277 14.01 -1.50 -5.57
C ALA A 277 15.48 -1.30 -5.94
N LEU A 278 16.25 -2.39 -5.96
CA LEU A 278 17.68 -2.34 -6.27
C LEU A 278 17.92 -1.92 -7.72
N ILE A 279 17.07 -2.35 -8.66
CA ILE A 279 17.12 -1.92 -10.05
C ILE A 279 16.90 -0.40 -10.17
N VAL A 280 15.90 0.17 -9.49
CA VAL A 280 15.62 1.61 -9.53
C VAL A 280 16.77 2.39 -8.88
N TYR A 281 17.27 1.94 -7.72
CA TYR A 281 18.45 2.55 -7.08
C TYR A 281 19.68 2.52 -7.99
N ASN A 282 19.93 1.39 -8.63
CA ASN A 282 21.02 1.22 -9.59
C ASN A 282 20.88 2.18 -10.76
N GLN A 283 19.66 2.34 -11.29
CA GLN A 283 19.40 3.26 -12.40
C GLN A 283 19.64 4.71 -12.04
N ILE A 284 19.17 5.15 -10.87
CA ILE A 284 19.43 6.51 -10.38
C ILE A 284 20.93 6.77 -10.29
N GLY A 285 21.67 5.81 -9.74
CA GLY A 285 23.13 5.88 -9.66
C GLY A 285 23.83 5.89 -11.02
N ARG A 286 23.43 5.01 -11.96
CA ARG A 286 23.97 5.00 -13.34
C ARG A 286 23.80 6.36 -14.01
N MET A 287 22.65 7.00 -13.85
CA MET A 287 22.41 8.33 -14.41
C MET A 287 23.20 9.42 -13.70
N ALA A 288 23.33 9.34 -12.37
CA ALA A 288 24.18 10.23 -11.59
C ALA A 288 25.67 10.11 -11.98
N ASP A 289 26.14 8.91 -12.31
CA ASP A 289 27.49 8.66 -12.80
C ASP A 289 27.66 9.21 -14.23
N LYS A 290 26.70 8.93 -15.14
CA LYS A 290 26.74 9.32 -16.56
C LYS A 290 26.71 10.83 -16.81
N TYR A 291 25.89 11.59 -16.09
CA TYR A 291 25.72 13.03 -16.34
C TYR A 291 26.41 13.89 -15.28
N ALA A 292 26.92 15.06 -15.68
CA ALA A 292 27.56 16.00 -14.76
C ALA A 292 26.56 16.69 -13.81
N SER A 293 25.33 16.93 -14.29
CA SER A 293 24.25 17.58 -13.55
C SER A 293 22.88 17.11 -14.04
N LEU A 294 21.83 17.39 -13.26
CA LEU A 294 20.46 17.11 -13.70
C LEU A 294 20.13 17.92 -14.95
N LYS A 295 20.56 19.19 -15.04
CA LYS A 295 20.40 19.98 -16.26
C LYS A 295 21.00 19.30 -17.50
N ALA A 296 22.20 18.72 -17.39
CA ALA A 296 22.83 17.99 -18.50
C ALA A 296 22.00 16.76 -18.92
N LEU A 297 21.47 16.02 -17.95
CA LEU A 297 20.55 14.89 -18.19
C LEU A 297 19.28 15.36 -18.92
N MET A 298 18.68 16.46 -18.48
CA MET A 298 17.45 16.99 -19.08
C MET A 298 17.65 17.54 -20.49
N SER A 299 18.86 18.03 -20.81
CA SER A 299 19.23 18.55 -22.13
C SER A 299 19.60 17.49 -23.16
N ASP A 300 19.86 16.25 -22.75
CA ASP A 300 20.25 15.17 -23.67
C ASP A 300 19.12 14.83 -24.67
N SER A 301 19.32 15.07 -25.97
CA SER A 301 18.31 14.82 -27.01
C SER A 301 17.98 13.35 -27.23
N ASP A 302 18.93 12.46 -26.93
CA ASP A 302 18.80 11.02 -27.14
C ASP A 302 18.12 10.35 -25.95
N LEU A 303 18.11 11.02 -24.79
CA LEU A 303 17.42 10.55 -23.60
C LEU A 303 15.91 10.68 -23.76
N GLU A 304 15.22 9.58 -23.48
CA GLU A 304 13.78 9.49 -23.64
C GLU A 304 13.02 10.46 -22.70
N PRO A 305 11.91 11.07 -23.17
CA PRO A 305 11.07 11.93 -22.35
C PRO A 305 10.56 11.31 -21.04
N SER A 306 10.26 10.01 -20.99
CA SER A 306 9.77 9.35 -19.78
C SER A 306 10.84 9.28 -18.69
N VAL A 307 12.09 9.00 -19.08
CA VAL A 307 13.27 9.01 -18.20
C VAL A 307 13.51 10.41 -17.66
N LYS A 308 13.48 11.42 -18.52
CA LYS A 308 13.52 12.82 -18.09
C LYS A 308 12.38 13.16 -17.12
N GLY A 309 11.18 12.65 -17.37
CA GLY A 309 10.03 12.80 -16.49
C GLY A 309 10.26 12.23 -15.10
N PHE A 310 10.88 11.04 -15.01
CA PHE A 310 11.28 10.44 -13.74
C PHE A 310 12.32 11.29 -13.00
N PHE A 311 13.38 11.74 -13.67
CA PHE A 311 14.44 12.55 -13.05
C PHE A 311 14.03 14.00 -12.74
N LYS A 312 12.99 14.54 -13.39
CA LYS A 312 12.44 15.88 -13.11
C LYS A 312 11.95 16.04 -11.68
N GLN A 313 11.69 14.94 -10.98
CA GLN A 313 11.32 14.96 -9.58
C GLN A 313 12.49 15.38 -8.68
N LEU A 314 13.74 15.18 -9.11
CA LEU A 314 14.95 15.68 -8.44
C LEU A 314 15.24 17.14 -8.84
N ASN A 315 16.02 17.84 -8.03
CA ASN A 315 16.65 19.10 -8.42
C ASN A 315 18.17 18.91 -8.58
N ASP A 316 18.88 19.95 -9.07
CA ASP A 316 20.33 19.87 -9.29
C ASP A 316 21.12 19.59 -8.00
N VAL A 317 20.65 20.08 -6.85
CA VAL A 317 21.28 19.82 -5.53
C VAL A 317 21.12 18.35 -5.17
N ASP A 318 19.92 17.80 -5.28
CA ASP A 318 19.64 16.39 -4.99
C ASP A 318 20.54 15.49 -5.86
N PHE A 319 20.63 15.81 -7.15
CA PHE A 319 21.46 15.07 -8.11
C PHE A 319 22.95 15.13 -7.76
N ALA A 320 23.44 16.31 -7.36
CA ALA A 320 24.83 16.48 -6.93
C ALA A 320 25.16 15.69 -5.65
N VAL A 321 24.24 15.67 -4.67
CA VAL A 321 24.41 14.87 -3.44
C VAL A 321 24.41 13.38 -3.77
N ILE A 322 23.49 12.91 -4.62
CA ILE A 322 23.44 11.50 -5.05
C ILE A 322 24.74 11.09 -5.75
N LYS A 323 25.27 11.95 -6.62
CA LYS A 323 26.54 11.70 -7.31
C LYS A 323 27.73 11.56 -6.35
N LYS A 324 27.74 12.31 -5.24
CA LYS A 324 28.78 12.26 -4.20
C LYS A 324 28.69 11.03 -3.29
N ALA A 325 27.56 10.33 -3.25
CA ALA A 325 27.45 9.07 -2.52
C ALA A 325 28.31 7.98 -3.16
N LYS A 326 28.81 7.06 -2.34
CA LYS A 326 29.55 5.88 -2.83
C LYS A 326 28.58 4.83 -3.41
N PRO A 327 28.95 4.15 -4.51
CA PRO A 327 28.21 2.99 -5.01
C PRO A 327 28.13 1.88 -3.96
N LEU A 328 27.08 1.05 -4.03
CA LEU A 328 27.00 -0.18 -3.27
C LEU A 328 27.94 -1.24 -3.85
N SER A 329 28.80 -1.80 -3.01
CA SER A 329 29.59 -2.97 -3.37
C SER A 329 28.77 -4.25 -3.22
N SER A 330 28.90 -5.15 -4.19
CA SER A 330 28.26 -6.46 -4.19
C SER A 330 29.28 -7.56 -4.51
N PRO A 331 29.12 -8.80 -4.00
CA PRO A 331 30.03 -9.91 -4.27
C PRO A 331 30.26 -10.20 -5.77
N ASP A 332 29.23 -9.97 -6.61
CA ASP A 332 29.27 -10.19 -8.05
C ASP A 332 29.79 -8.97 -8.86
N GLY A 333 30.26 -7.92 -8.18
CA GLY A 333 30.73 -6.67 -8.77
C GLY A 333 30.01 -5.44 -8.21
N ASP A 334 30.66 -4.29 -8.27
CA ASP A 334 30.10 -3.03 -7.77
C ASP A 334 28.85 -2.61 -8.56
N LEU A 335 27.78 -2.29 -7.84
CA LEU A 335 26.56 -1.73 -8.40
C LEU A 335 26.65 -0.20 -8.34
N SER A 336 26.20 0.49 -9.39
CA SER A 336 26.00 1.94 -9.32
C SER A 336 24.92 2.36 -8.31
N ALA A 337 24.20 1.42 -7.69
CA ALA A 337 23.14 1.73 -6.73
C ALA A 337 23.59 2.67 -5.60
N ARG A 338 22.82 3.74 -5.39
CA ARG A 338 22.94 4.68 -4.26
C ARG A 338 21.69 4.55 -3.40
N THR A 339 21.85 4.31 -2.11
CA THR A 339 20.75 4.17 -1.14
C THR A 339 20.75 5.30 -0.11
N PRO A 340 19.66 5.50 0.65
CA PRO A 340 19.65 6.41 1.80
C PRO A 340 20.85 6.26 2.74
N SER A 341 21.32 5.03 3.01
CA SER A 341 22.50 4.82 3.86
C SER A 341 23.78 5.34 3.21
N THR A 342 23.99 5.09 1.92
CA THR A 342 25.15 5.63 1.19
C THR A 342 25.16 7.17 1.19
N ILE A 343 23.99 7.82 1.09
CA ILE A 343 23.86 9.29 1.16
C ILE A 343 24.19 9.81 2.56
N LYS A 344 23.67 9.15 3.61
CA LYS A 344 23.96 9.54 4.99
C LYS A 344 25.43 9.36 5.37
N SER A 345 26.11 8.41 4.74
CA SER A 345 27.54 8.12 4.97
C SER A 345 28.51 9.11 4.29
N ILE A 346 28.04 10.04 3.45
CA ILE A 346 28.90 11.06 2.83
C ILE A 346 29.60 11.87 3.92
N ALA A 347 30.90 12.16 3.79
CA ALA A 347 31.59 12.99 4.78
C ALA A 347 31.04 14.43 4.73
N ASP A 348 30.86 15.08 5.88
CA ASP A 348 30.30 16.44 5.93
C ASP A 348 31.11 17.42 5.07
N ALA A 349 32.44 17.26 5.06
CA ALA A 349 33.38 18.05 4.27
C ALA A 349 33.07 18.02 2.76
N ASP A 350 32.58 16.89 2.25
CA ASP A 350 32.28 16.72 0.82
C ASP A 350 31.01 17.48 0.39
N LEU A 351 30.21 17.97 1.35
CA LEU A 351 28.96 18.69 1.09
C LEU A 351 29.03 20.19 1.42
N HIS A 352 30.16 20.68 1.96
CA HIS A 352 30.30 22.08 2.36
C HIS A 352 30.03 23.05 1.20
N ASP A 353 30.49 22.77 -0.01
CA ASP A 353 30.25 23.58 -1.21
C ASP A 353 28.75 23.78 -1.56
N LEU A 354 27.92 22.79 -1.25
CA LEU A 354 26.47 22.83 -1.46
C LEU A 354 25.77 23.49 -0.28
N VAL A 355 26.18 23.13 0.94
CA VAL A 355 25.59 23.62 2.19
C VAL A 355 25.87 25.10 2.38
N ASP A 356 27.06 25.58 2.04
CA ASP A 356 27.43 27.00 2.16
C ASP A 356 26.57 27.86 1.23
N LYS A 357 26.21 27.36 0.04
CA LYS A 357 25.30 28.06 -0.88
C LYS A 357 23.86 28.10 -0.36
N LEU A 358 23.37 26.99 0.18
CA LEU A 358 22.01 26.88 0.71
C LEU A 358 21.83 27.61 2.06
N GLY A 359 22.89 27.61 2.87
CA GLY A 359 22.94 28.19 4.20
C GLY A 359 23.37 29.65 4.24
N ALA A 360 23.77 30.24 3.11
CA ALA A 360 24.32 31.59 3.03
C ALA A 360 23.47 32.64 3.75
N GLU A 361 22.14 32.58 3.60
CA GLU A 361 21.21 33.50 4.29
C GLU A 361 21.21 33.28 5.81
N LYS A 362 21.26 32.02 6.25
CA LYS A 362 21.25 31.64 7.68
C LYS A 362 22.58 31.93 8.37
N THR A 363 23.69 31.86 7.64
CA THR A 363 25.05 32.09 8.18
C THR A 363 25.53 33.53 7.99
N ALA A 364 24.85 34.34 7.16
CA ALA A 364 25.19 35.73 6.87
C ALA A 364 25.43 36.58 8.12
N TYR A 365 24.52 36.48 9.11
CA TYR A 365 24.63 37.22 10.38
C TYR A 365 25.94 36.91 11.13
N TYR A 366 26.29 35.63 11.25
CA TYR A 366 27.49 35.21 11.96
C TYR A 366 28.77 35.56 11.18
N HIS A 367 28.74 35.47 9.84
CA HIS A 367 29.84 35.93 8.99
C HIS A 367 30.04 37.44 9.08
N GLU A 368 28.95 38.22 9.18
CA GLU A 368 29.02 39.67 9.38
C GLU A 368 29.60 40.02 10.75
N GLN A 369 29.17 39.33 11.82
CA GLN A 369 29.78 39.49 13.15
C GLN A 369 31.28 39.19 13.16
N LEU A 370 31.72 38.12 12.50
CA LEU A 370 33.14 37.80 12.34
C LEU A 370 33.89 38.87 11.53
N LYS A 371 33.24 39.45 10.53
CA LYS A 371 33.83 40.50 9.69
C LYS A 371 33.97 41.83 10.44
N GLN A 372 32.99 42.17 11.28
CA GLN A 372 33.05 43.36 12.15
C GLN A 372 34.16 43.18 13.19
N LYS A 373 34.17 42.06 13.92
CA LYS A 373 35.20 41.75 14.93
C LYS A 373 36.61 41.51 14.37
N SER A 374 36.75 41.23 13.07
CA SER A 374 38.07 41.10 12.42
C SER A 374 38.66 42.43 11.96
N ARG A 375 37.86 43.49 11.83
CA ARG A 375 38.30 44.84 11.41
C ARG A 375 38.90 45.67 12.56
N ASP A 376 38.51 45.41 13.81
CA ASP A 376 38.94 46.18 14.99
C ASP A 376 40.35 45.79 15.51
N GLY A 377 41.27 45.44 14.61
CA GLY A 377 42.49 44.65 14.83
C GLY A 377 43.63 45.20 15.71
N ALA A 378 43.39 46.08 16.68
CA ALA A 378 44.44 46.59 17.57
C ALA A 378 44.24 46.14 19.03
N LYS A 379 44.91 45.03 19.40
CA LYS A 379 44.92 44.34 20.73
C LYS A 379 43.62 43.61 21.09
N ARG A 380 43.48 42.36 20.62
CA ARG A 380 42.41 41.45 21.04
C ARG A 380 42.52 41.12 22.52
N SER A 381 41.46 41.35 23.27
CA SER A 381 41.33 40.83 24.63
C SER A 381 41.10 39.31 24.63
N SER A 382 41.34 38.65 25.76
CA SER A 382 41.02 37.23 25.93
C SER A 382 39.52 36.95 25.75
N ALA A 383 38.67 37.90 26.14
CA ALA A 383 37.21 37.82 25.98
C ALA A 383 36.78 37.86 24.50
N GLU A 384 37.35 38.75 23.68
CA GLU A 384 37.04 38.81 22.24
C GLU A 384 37.49 37.56 21.50
N SER A 385 38.61 36.95 21.93
CA SER A 385 39.10 35.70 21.36
C SER A 385 38.16 34.52 21.68
N GLN A 386 37.60 34.50 22.89
CA GLN A 386 36.57 33.52 23.28
C GLN A 386 35.26 33.69 22.49
N GLU A 387 34.80 34.92 22.27
CA GLU A 387 33.60 35.18 21.49
C GLU A 387 33.75 34.79 20.01
N ILE A 388 34.91 35.07 19.39
CA ILE A 388 35.20 34.62 18.02
C ILE A 388 35.16 33.09 17.93
N GLN A 389 35.74 32.39 18.92
CA GLN A 389 35.68 30.93 18.99
C GLN A 389 34.23 30.43 19.13
N GLN A 390 33.40 31.08 19.95
CA GLN A 390 31.99 30.73 20.08
C GLN A 390 31.21 30.93 18.78
N ILE A 391 31.46 32.03 18.05
CA ILE A 391 30.81 32.29 16.76
C ILE A 391 31.25 31.26 15.71
N GLN A 392 32.54 30.92 15.67
CA GLN A 392 33.07 29.87 14.80
C GLN A 392 32.47 28.49 15.13
N GLN A 393 32.30 28.19 16.42
CA GLN A 393 31.65 26.96 16.86
C GLN A 393 30.18 26.93 16.44
N LYS A 394 29.43 28.02 16.64
CA LYS A 394 28.03 28.12 16.18
C LYS A 394 27.90 27.97 14.66
N LEU A 395 28.81 28.56 13.88
CA LEU A 395 28.86 28.38 12.43
C LEU A 395 29.09 26.92 12.05
N LYS A 396 30.02 26.23 12.71
CA LYS A 396 30.30 24.81 12.47
C LYS A 396 29.10 23.93 12.85
N GLU A 397 28.42 24.23 13.97
CA GLU A 397 27.20 23.54 14.40
C GLU A 397 26.06 23.75 13.40
N LEU A 398 25.86 24.98 12.91
CA LEU A 398 24.86 25.27 11.88
C LEU A 398 25.18 24.57 10.56
N GLN A 399 26.43 24.60 10.13
CA GLN A 399 26.86 23.93 8.90
C GLN A 399 26.62 22.42 9.00
N SER A 400 27.04 21.77 10.10
CA SER A 400 26.77 20.33 10.31
C SER A 400 25.26 20.02 10.37
N ARG A 401 24.47 20.89 11.01
CA ARG A 401 23.01 20.76 11.04
C ARG A 401 22.39 20.84 9.64
N GLU A 402 22.78 21.82 8.83
CA GLU A 402 22.30 21.97 7.46
C GLU A 402 22.77 20.81 6.57
N THR A 403 24.00 20.30 6.76
CA THR A 403 24.50 19.10 6.10
C THR A 403 23.63 17.88 6.42
N ASN A 404 23.31 17.67 7.69
CA ASN A 404 22.42 16.57 8.11
C ASN A 404 21.01 16.71 7.53
N LEU A 405 20.46 17.94 7.55
CA LEU A 405 19.16 18.22 6.93
C LEU A 405 19.18 17.96 5.42
N LEU A 406 20.27 18.32 4.73
CA LEU A 406 20.43 18.07 3.30
C LEU A 406 20.50 16.55 3.01
N LYS A 407 21.32 15.81 3.76
CA LYS A 407 21.41 14.34 3.66
C LYS A 407 20.06 13.69 3.89
N ASP A 408 19.32 14.11 4.91
CA ASP A 408 17.99 13.57 5.23
C ASP A 408 16.97 13.89 4.14
N LYS A 409 16.94 15.13 3.62
CA LYS A 409 16.05 15.52 2.53
C LYS A 409 16.30 14.69 1.28
N VAL A 410 17.55 14.59 0.84
CA VAL A 410 17.92 13.82 -0.35
C VAL A 410 17.66 12.33 -0.14
N SER A 411 18.00 11.78 1.02
CA SER A 411 17.73 10.37 1.37
C SER A 411 16.25 10.04 1.34
N ASN A 412 15.42 10.88 1.97
CA ASN A 412 13.96 10.68 2.02
C ASN A 412 13.34 10.81 0.63
N LYS A 413 13.78 11.80 -0.15
CA LYS A 413 13.30 12.01 -1.52
C LYS A 413 13.68 10.85 -2.44
N LEU A 414 14.93 10.40 -2.35
CA LEU A 414 15.41 9.24 -3.09
C LEU A 414 14.61 7.98 -2.72
N HIS A 415 14.38 7.73 -1.43
CA HIS A 415 13.54 6.62 -0.98
C HIS A 415 12.09 6.74 -1.45
N ALA A 416 11.50 7.94 -1.39
CA ALA A 416 10.15 8.19 -1.88
C ALA A 416 10.02 7.91 -3.38
N LEU A 417 11.03 8.28 -4.20
CA LEU A 417 11.05 7.98 -5.63
C LEU A 417 11.08 6.48 -5.91
N VAL A 418 11.92 5.73 -5.18
CA VAL A 418 11.97 4.27 -5.30
C VAL A 418 10.65 3.64 -4.86
N LEU A 419 10.07 4.11 -3.75
CA LEU A 419 8.80 3.60 -3.24
C LEU A 419 7.64 3.87 -4.21
N ASP A 420 7.56 5.08 -4.78
CA ASP A 420 6.58 5.44 -5.81
C ASP A 420 6.69 4.54 -7.06
N ASN A 421 7.92 4.24 -7.48
CA ASN A 421 8.16 3.33 -8.60
C ASN A 421 7.83 1.88 -8.26
N LEU A 422 8.03 1.45 -7.02
CA LEU A 422 7.63 0.12 -6.55
C LEU A 422 6.10 -0.02 -6.48
N GLN A 423 5.43 1.02 -5.98
CA GLN A 423 3.97 1.08 -5.91
C GLN A 423 3.30 1.08 -7.28
N THR A 424 4.05 1.31 -8.37
CA THR A 424 3.56 1.20 -9.74
C THR A 424 4.09 -0.08 -10.41
N SER A 425 5.40 -0.30 -10.46
CA SER A 425 5.98 -1.48 -11.12
C SER A 425 5.60 -2.81 -10.49
N VAL A 426 5.38 -2.88 -9.18
CA VAL A 426 5.08 -4.12 -8.45
C VAL A 426 3.83 -3.97 -7.57
N ARG A 427 2.76 -3.39 -8.13
CA ARG A 427 1.48 -3.15 -7.44
C ARG A 427 0.92 -4.35 -6.69
N GLY A 428 1.06 -5.56 -7.26
CA GLY A 428 0.53 -6.78 -6.66
C GLY A 428 1.26 -7.23 -5.37
N ALA A 429 2.50 -6.76 -5.17
CA ALA A 429 3.34 -7.15 -4.02
C ALA A 429 3.68 -5.97 -3.09
N THR A 430 3.13 -4.77 -3.36
CA THR A 430 3.40 -3.53 -2.61
C THR A 430 2.09 -2.93 -2.11
N HIS A 431 2.18 -1.99 -1.16
CA HIS A 431 1.00 -1.26 -0.70
C HIS A 431 0.39 -0.45 -1.85
N SER A 432 -0.95 -0.40 -1.94
CA SER A 432 -1.63 0.55 -2.83
C SER A 432 -1.24 1.97 -2.47
N SER A 433 -0.89 2.77 -3.47
CA SER A 433 -0.74 4.21 -3.27
C SER A 433 -2.10 4.80 -2.85
N LEU A 434 -2.06 5.97 -2.19
CA LEU A 434 -3.28 6.72 -1.88
C LEU A 434 -4.13 6.97 -3.14
N TYR A 435 -3.44 7.17 -4.26
CA TYR A 435 -4.04 7.39 -5.56
C TYR A 435 -4.73 6.13 -6.10
N ASP A 436 -4.12 4.95 -5.98
CA ASP A 436 -4.74 3.69 -6.37
C ASP A 436 -5.98 3.40 -5.52
N ARG A 437 -5.92 3.69 -4.21
CA ARG A 437 -7.07 3.54 -3.30
C ARG A 437 -8.24 4.45 -3.71
N GLN A 438 -7.94 5.68 -4.12
CA GLN A 438 -8.96 6.61 -4.62
C GLN A 438 -9.57 6.14 -5.95
N ARG A 439 -8.73 5.70 -6.90
CA ARG A 439 -9.14 5.16 -8.22
C ARG A 439 -10.02 3.92 -8.10
N LEU A 440 -9.71 3.05 -7.13
CA LEU A 440 -10.48 1.84 -6.82
C LEU A 440 -11.73 2.11 -5.98
N GLY A 441 -12.01 3.38 -5.65
CA GLY A 441 -13.17 3.78 -4.84
C GLY A 441 -13.05 3.49 -3.35
N LEU A 442 -11.90 3.02 -2.86
CA LEU A 442 -11.71 2.62 -1.45
C LEU A 442 -11.79 3.80 -0.49
N LEU A 443 -11.40 4.99 -0.95
CA LEU A 443 -11.55 6.23 -0.18
C LEU A 443 -12.95 6.82 -0.30
N THR A 444 -13.66 6.53 -1.40
CA THR A 444 -15.03 7.02 -1.63
C THR A 444 -16.03 6.20 -0.81
N TYR A 445 -15.90 4.88 -0.82
CA TYR A 445 -16.70 3.96 -0.02
C TYR A 445 -16.00 3.74 1.31
N LYS A 446 -16.40 4.54 2.30
CA LYS A 446 -15.79 4.57 3.63
C LYS A 446 -15.83 3.20 4.30
N ARG A 447 -14.83 2.97 5.15
CA ARG A 447 -14.75 1.80 6.04
C ARG A 447 -15.97 1.75 6.96
N GLY A 448 -16.44 0.55 7.26
CA GLY A 448 -17.64 0.36 8.09
C GLY A 448 -18.96 0.54 7.35
N THR A 449 -18.96 0.86 6.05
CA THR A 449 -20.13 0.73 5.20
C THR A 449 -20.20 -0.67 4.60
N ILE A 450 -21.40 -1.17 4.31
CA ILE A 450 -21.57 -2.49 3.65
C ILE A 450 -20.86 -2.50 2.29
N ALA A 451 -21.07 -1.46 1.48
CA ALA A 451 -20.43 -1.35 0.16
C ALA A 451 -18.91 -1.23 0.26
N GLY A 452 -18.39 -0.42 1.19
CA GLY A 452 -16.96 -0.23 1.40
C GLY A 452 -16.26 -1.47 1.94
N GLU A 453 -16.89 -2.26 2.82
CA GLU A 453 -16.34 -3.52 3.31
C GLU A 453 -16.44 -4.65 2.28
N ALA A 454 -17.50 -4.69 1.47
CA ALA A 454 -17.64 -5.66 0.38
C ALA A 454 -16.63 -5.40 -0.75
N LEU A 455 -16.43 -4.13 -1.12
CA LEU A 455 -15.39 -3.74 -2.08
C LEU A 455 -14.00 -4.10 -1.53
N ARG A 456 -13.82 -3.98 -0.21
CA ARG A 456 -12.60 -4.44 0.47
C ARG A 456 -12.41 -5.95 0.46
N MET A 457 -13.48 -6.71 0.61
CA MET A 457 -13.42 -8.18 0.47
C MET A 457 -13.05 -8.58 -0.97
N PHE A 458 -13.66 -7.94 -1.97
CA PHE A 458 -13.40 -8.23 -3.39
C PHE A 458 -11.92 -7.97 -3.76
N GLN A 459 -11.45 -6.76 -3.47
CA GLN A 459 -10.10 -6.32 -3.85
C GLN A 459 -8.98 -7.13 -3.21
N GLN A 460 -9.19 -7.68 -2.00
CA GLN A 460 -8.20 -8.56 -1.36
C GLN A 460 -7.91 -9.81 -2.19
N PHE A 461 -8.89 -10.36 -2.91
CA PHE A 461 -8.70 -11.54 -3.76
C PHE A 461 -8.31 -11.22 -5.20
N THR A 462 -8.44 -9.95 -5.61
CA THR A 462 -8.10 -9.49 -6.96
C THR A 462 -6.92 -8.53 -6.97
N THR A 463 -6.14 -8.43 -5.89
CA THR A 463 -5.08 -7.43 -5.72
C THR A 463 -4.03 -7.49 -6.84
N THR A 464 -3.41 -8.66 -7.04
CA THR A 464 -2.39 -8.89 -8.07
C THR A 464 -2.87 -8.56 -9.49
N PRO A 465 -3.98 -9.15 -9.98
CA PRO A 465 -4.45 -8.83 -11.32
C PRO A 465 -4.94 -7.38 -11.41
N THR A 466 -5.45 -6.78 -10.31
CA THR A 466 -5.88 -5.37 -10.31
C THR A 466 -4.67 -4.45 -10.49
N GLY A 467 -3.56 -4.79 -9.81
CA GLY A 467 -2.28 -4.11 -10.00
C GLY A 467 -1.81 -4.16 -11.45
N MET A 468 -1.94 -5.32 -12.11
CA MET A 468 -1.57 -5.45 -13.53
C MET A 468 -2.48 -4.65 -14.44
N PHE A 469 -3.80 -4.72 -14.21
CA PHE A 469 -4.76 -3.92 -14.95
C PHE A 469 -4.44 -2.42 -14.84
N LEU A 470 -4.15 -1.93 -13.62
CA LEU A 470 -3.73 -0.56 -13.40
C LEU A 470 -2.40 -0.23 -14.10
N ASN A 471 -1.45 -1.17 -14.13
CA ASN A 471 -0.20 -1.01 -14.84
C ASN A 471 -0.42 -0.89 -16.35
N THR A 472 -1.24 -1.77 -16.91
CA THR A 472 -1.64 -1.74 -18.31
C THR A 472 -2.35 -0.43 -18.64
N LEU A 473 -3.26 0.04 -17.78
CA LEU A 473 -3.90 1.35 -17.91
C LEU A 473 -2.89 2.50 -17.93
N ASP A 474 -1.98 2.54 -16.96
CA ASP A 474 -1.00 3.63 -16.86
C ASP A 474 0.07 3.58 -17.96
N LEU A 475 0.37 2.40 -18.50
CA LEU A 475 1.19 2.22 -19.70
C LEU A 475 0.46 2.75 -20.93
N HIS A 476 -0.81 2.36 -21.11
CA HIS A 476 -1.62 2.79 -22.25
C HIS A 476 -1.92 4.30 -22.23
N ASN A 477 -2.17 4.86 -21.05
CA ASN A 477 -2.40 6.30 -20.88
C ASN A 477 -1.10 7.11 -20.88
N SER A 478 0.07 6.45 -20.88
CA SER A 478 1.34 7.17 -20.99
C SER A 478 1.51 7.70 -22.41
N SER A 479 1.95 8.95 -22.54
CA SER A 479 1.98 9.64 -23.84
C SER A 479 3.00 9.05 -24.83
N LYS A 480 4.00 8.28 -24.37
CA LYS A 480 4.98 7.54 -25.20
C LYS A 480 5.55 6.35 -24.41
N MET A 481 5.64 5.18 -25.05
CA MET A 481 6.49 4.07 -24.58
C MET A 481 7.96 4.30 -24.97
N PRO A 482 8.91 3.75 -24.19
CA PRO A 482 10.32 3.78 -24.53
C PRO A 482 10.69 3.32 -25.93
N LYS A 483 11.63 4.03 -26.56
CA LYS A 483 12.33 3.54 -27.75
C LYS A 483 13.09 2.27 -27.36
N GLY A 484 12.70 1.12 -27.91
CA GLY A 484 13.22 -0.20 -27.51
C GLY A 484 12.26 -1.02 -26.64
N SER A 485 11.07 -0.50 -26.32
CA SER A 485 9.96 -1.32 -25.82
C SER A 485 9.65 -2.41 -26.83
N SER A 486 9.53 -3.66 -26.38
CA SER A 486 9.24 -4.81 -27.25
C SER A 486 7.80 -4.82 -27.78
N MET A 487 7.03 -3.75 -27.54
CA MET A 487 5.60 -3.70 -27.84
C MET A 487 5.13 -2.26 -28.07
N ASP A 488 4.23 -2.09 -29.04
CA ASP A 488 3.50 -0.85 -29.32
C ASP A 488 2.34 -0.62 -28.32
N LEU A 489 1.97 0.62 -28.06
CA LEU A 489 0.90 1.01 -27.13
C LEU A 489 -0.45 0.34 -27.44
N ASN A 490 -0.73 0.14 -28.74
CA ASN A 490 -1.95 -0.52 -29.21
C ASN A 490 -2.01 -2.01 -28.82
N HIS A 491 -0.86 -2.63 -28.58
CA HIS A 491 -0.74 -4.04 -28.23
C HIS A 491 -0.69 -4.28 -26.72
N VAL A 492 -0.62 -3.22 -25.90
CA VAL A 492 -0.59 -3.28 -24.42
C VAL A 492 -1.80 -4.03 -23.87
N TRP A 493 -3.00 -3.71 -24.35
CA TRP A 493 -4.23 -4.38 -23.94
C TRP A 493 -4.30 -5.82 -24.42
N THR A 494 -3.88 -6.08 -25.66
CA THR A 494 -3.82 -7.43 -26.23
C THR A 494 -2.88 -8.32 -25.41
N GLN A 495 -1.71 -7.82 -25.00
CA GLN A 495 -0.80 -8.57 -24.14
C GLN A 495 -1.32 -8.74 -22.73
N TYR A 496 -2.01 -7.75 -22.16
CA TYR A 496 -2.66 -7.93 -20.86
C TYR A 496 -3.69 -9.06 -20.92
N ILE A 497 -4.59 -9.04 -21.91
CA ILE A 497 -5.61 -10.08 -22.10
C ILE A 497 -4.93 -11.43 -22.36
N ALA A 498 -3.90 -11.48 -23.20
CA ALA A 498 -3.15 -12.71 -23.48
C ALA A 498 -2.45 -13.24 -22.21
N THR A 499 -1.81 -12.37 -21.42
CA THR A 499 -1.15 -12.75 -20.17
C THR A 499 -2.17 -13.28 -19.16
N MET A 500 -3.31 -12.61 -19.00
CA MET A 500 -4.40 -13.07 -18.13
C MET A 500 -5.04 -14.36 -18.61
N ALA A 501 -5.14 -14.57 -19.93
CA ALA A 501 -5.64 -15.81 -20.50
C ALA A 501 -4.66 -16.96 -20.25
N LEU A 502 -3.37 -16.76 -20.53
CA LEU A 502 -2.32 -17.75 -20.26
C LEU A 502 -2.21 -18.07 -18.76
N ALA A 503 -2.29 -17.05 -17.91
CA ALA A 503 -2.34 -17.24 -16.46
C ALA A 503 -3.58 -18.02 -16.04
N GLY A 504 -4.76 -17.68 -16.58
CA GLY A 504 -6.00 -18.42 -16.33
C GLY A 504 -5.89 -19.90 -16.70
N ILE A 505 -5.31 -20.20 -17.87
CA ILE A 505 -5.02 -21.58 -18.31
C ILE A 505 -4.03 -22.26 -17.37
N GLY A 506 -2.91 -21.62 -17.04
CA GLY A 506 -1.90 -22.16 -16.14
C GLY A 506 -2.43 -22.42 -14.73
N ILE A 507 -3.22 -21.50 -14.19
CA ILE A 507 -3.89 -21.64 -12.89
C ILE A 507 -4.90 -22.78 -12.93
N ALA A 508 -5.69 -22.89 -14.01
CA ALA A 508 -6.63 -24.00 -14.19
C ALA A 508 -5.89 -25.35 -14.21
N GLY A 509 -4.81 -25.47 -14.99
CA GLY A 509 -3.98 -26.65 -15.07
C GLY A 509 -3.35 -27.03 -13.72
N ILE A 510 -2.78 -26.07 -13.01
CA ILE A 510 -2.22 -26.32 -11.67
C ILE A 510 -3.31 -26.73 -10.68
N LYS A 511 -4.49 -26.09 -10.72
CA LYS A 511 -5.63 -26.49 -9.88
C LYS A 511 -6.10 -27.92 -10.18
N SER A 512 -6.07 -28.37 -11.44
CA SER A 512 -6.37 -29.75 -11.82
C SER A 512 -5.34 -30.71 -11.23
N LEU A 513 -4.04 -30.42 -11.41
CA LEU A 513 -2.95 -31.22 -10.84
C LEU A 513 -3.08 -31.36 -9.32
N LEU A 514 -3.42 -30.27 -8.63
CA LEU A 514 -3.62 -30.25 -7.18
C LEU A 514 -4.82 -31.06 -6.67
N LYS A 515 -5.69 -31.53 -7.56
CA LYS A 515 -6.87 -32.36 -7.26
C LYS A 515 -6.72 -33.82 -7.72
N GLY A 516 -5.56 -34.21 -8.23
CA GLY A 516 -5.38 -35.53 -8.86
C GLY A 516 -5.92 -35.64 -10.29
N GLU A 517 -6.32 -34.51 -10.91
CA GLU A 517 -6.89 -34.45 -12.26
C GLU A 517 -5.79 -34.15 -13.30
N ASP A 518 -5.87 -34.79 -14.47
CA ASP A 518 -5.07 -34.36 -15.61
C ASP A 518 -5.48 -32.93 -16.02
N PRO A 519 -4.52 -32.04 -16.29
CA PRO A 519 -4.85 -30.71 -16.75
C PRO A 519 -5.38 -30.81 -18.18
N SER A 520 -6.63 -30.39 -18.37
CA SER A 520 -7.24 -30.35 -19.69
C SER A 520 -7.26 -28.93 -20.24
N VAL A 521 -6.92 -28.80 -21.52
CA VAL A 521 -7.16 -27.59 -22.31
C VAL A 521 -8.56 -27.58 -22.94
N SER A 522 -9.41 -28.59 -22.75
CA SER A 522 -10.80 -28.52 -23.18
C SER A 522 -11.52 -27.37 -22.47
N ASN A 523 -12.34 -26.61 -23.21
CA ASN A 523 -13.02 -25.39 -22.74
C ASN A 523 -12.07 -24.26 -22.28
N ILE A 524 -11.01 -23.97 -23.05
CA ILE A 524 -10.07 -22.84 -22.81
C ILE A 524 -10.83 -21.55 -22.49
N THR A 525 -11.89 -21.23 -23.23
CA THR A 525 -12.69 -20.01 -23.01
C THR A 525 -13.29 -19.94 -21.60
N ASP A 526 -13.88 -21.03 -21.11
CA ASP A 526 -14.45 -21.08 -19.77
C ASP A 526 -13.36 -21.14 -18.69
N ASN A 527 -12.25 -21.82 -18.96
CA ASN A 527 -11.11 -21.88 -18.05
C ASN A 527 -10.45 -20.50 -17.88
N VAL A 528 -10.31 -19.76 -18.98
CA VAL A 528 -9.82 -18.37 -19.01
C VAL A 528 -10.81 -17.44 -18.33
N LEU A 529 -12.12 -17.55 -18.59
CA LEU A 529 -13.11 -16.66 -17.99
C LEU A 529 -13.29 -16.89 -16.48
N ASN A 530 -13.23 -18.15 -16.04
CA ASN A 530 -13.44 -18.52 -14.64
C ASN A 530 -12.17 -18.41 -13.77
N ASN A 531 -10.98 -18.53 -14.37
CA ASN A 531 -9.69 -18.45 -13.64
C ASN A 531 -8.85 -17.21 -13.97
N GLY A 532 -9.11 -16.53 -15.09
CA GLY A 532 -8.52 -15.24 -15.43
C GLY A 532 -9.17 -14.17 -14.57
N ALA A 533 -8.59 -13.94 -13.40
CA ALA A 533 -9.21 -13.29 -12.24
C ALA A 533 -9.87 -11.92 -12.49
N LEU A 534 -9.55 -11.22 -13.60
CA LEU A 534 -10.14 -9.92 -13.93
C LEU A 534 -10.70 -9.76 -15.35
N ILE A 535 -10.59 -10.75 -16.23
CA ILE A 535 -11.15 -10.65 -17.59
C ILE A 535 -12.66 -10.35 -17.57
N PRO A 536 -13.49 -11.02 -16.73
CA PRO A 536 -14.92 -10.74 -16.64
C PRO A 536 -15.26 -9.34 -16.09
N TYR A 537 -14.33 -8.72 -15.37
CA TYR A 537 -14.53 -7.46 -14.66
C TYR A 537 -13.93 -6.26 -15.40
N PHE A 538 -13.27 -6.47 -16.53
CA PHE A 538 -12.52 -5.47 -17.28
C PHE A 538 -13.30 -4.17 -17.54
N ASP A 539 -14.48 -4.26 -18.15
CA ASP A 539 -15.28 -3.08 -18.49
C ASP A 539 -15.76 -2.34 -17.25
N ARG A 540 -16.13 -3.06 -16.18
CA ARG A 540 -16.58 -2.47 -14.91
C ARG A 540 -15.45 -1.77 -14.18
N LEU A 541 -14.27 -2.40 -14.10
CA LEU A 541 -13.07 -1.79 -13.52
C LEU A 541 -12.61 -0.56 -14.32
N THR A 542 -12.64 -0.66 -15.65
CA THR A 542 -12.30 0.47 -16.54
C THR A 542 -13.25 1.65 -16.27
N LYS A 543 -14.57 1.42 -16.22
CA LYS A 543 -15.56 2.47 -15.94
C LYS A 543 -15.40 3.06 -14.53
N LEU A 544 -15.18 2.23 -13.52
CA LEU A 544 -14.92 2.70 -12.16
C LEU A 544 -13.70 3.64 -12.11
N ILE A 545 -12.58 3.20 -12.69
CA ILE A 545 -11.29 3.91 -12.60
C ILE A 545 -11.26 5.15 -13.49
N THR A 546 -11.78 5.07 -14.72
CA THR A 546 -11.66 6.14 -15.71
C THR A 546 -12.78 7.18 -15.64
N LYS A 547 -14.00 6.76 -15.25
CA LYS A 547 -15.19 7.63 -15.23
C LYS A 547 -15.69 7.92 -13.82
N GLY A 548 -15.11 7.32 -12.79
CA GLY A 548 -15.62 7.45 -11.41
C GLY A 548 -17.04 6.95 -11.28
N ASP A 549 -17.47 6.02 -12.15
CA ASP A 549 -18.85 5.55 -12.21
C ASP A 549 -19.18 4.72 -10.97
N MET A 550 -19.90 5.31 -10.02
CA MET A 550 -20.23 4.68 -8.75
C MET A 550 -21.23 3.52 -8.90
N ALA A 551 -22.05 3.48 -9.97
CA ALA A 551 -22.97 2.36 -10.23
C ALA A 551 -22.22 1.06 -10.58
N SER A 552 -21.03 1.19 -11.16
CA SER A 552 -20.17 0.04 -11.50
C SER A 552 -19.74 -0.75 -10.26
N VAL A 553 -19.68 -0.14 -9.07
CA VAL A 553 -19.37 -0.82 -7.81
C VAL A 553 -20.46 -1.81 -7.43
N GLY A 554 -21.74 -1.42 -7.53
CA GLY A 554 -22.85 -2.36 -7.31
C GLY A 554 -22.79 -3.56 -8.26
N GLY A 555 -22.38 -3.31 -9.51
CA GLY A 555 -22.10 -4.37 -10.48
C GLY A 555 -20.91 -5.27 -10.11
N LEU A 556 -19.80 -4.72 -9.63
CA LEU A 556 -18.64 -5.51 -9.19
C LEU A 556 -19.01 -6.42 -8.00
N LEU A 557 -19.82 -5.91 -7.07
CA LEU A 557 -20.26 -6.64 -5.87
C LEU A 557 -21.32 -7.72 -6.17
N GLY A 558 -22.23 -7.46 -7.11
CA GLY A 558 -23.25 -8.45 -7.52
C GLY A 558 -22.71 -9.63 -8.33
N ALA A 559 -21.48 -9.52 -8.85
CA ALA A 559 -20.83 -10.54 -9.67
C ALA A 559 -19.65 -11.23 -8.95
N VAL A 560 -19.55 -11.10 -7.63
CA VAL A 560 -18.52 -11.78 -6.83
C VAL A 560 -18.66 -13.30 -7.02
N PRO A 561 -17.57 -14.04 -7.32
CA PRO A 561 -17.66 -15.47 -7.57
C PRO A 561 -18.30 -16.23 -6.39
N SER A 562 -19.06 -17.28 -6.68
CA SER A 562 -19.79 -18.07 -5.68
C SER A 562 -18.91 -18.60 -4.54
N MET A 563 -17.62 -18.83 -4.80
CA MET A 563 -16.66 -19.24 -3.79
C MET A 563 -16.38 -18.14 -2.75
N VAL A 564 -16.32 -16.87 -3.18
CA VAL A 564 -16.08 -15.71 -2.32
C VAL A 564 -17.37 -15.31 -1.60
N THR A 565 -18.53 -15.36 -2.26
CA THR A 565 -19.81 -15.11 -1.60
C THR A 565 -20.15 -16.19 -0.57
N ASN A 566 -19.92 -17.47 -0.88
CA ASN A 566 -20.15 -18.56 0.06
C ASN A 566 -19.18 -18.53 1.24
N LEU A 567 -17.93 -18.14 1.05
CA LEU A 567 -16.97 -17.96 2.15
C LEU A 567 -17.30 -16.72 2.97
N THR A 568 -17.72 -15.62 2.35
CA THR A 568 -18.17 -14.41 3.05
C THR A 568 -19.43 -14.71 3.86
N ALA A 569 -20.41 -15.39 3.28
CA ALA A 569 -21.59 -15.87 3.97
C ALA A 569 -21.23 -16.86 5.08
N SER A 570 -20.30 -17.79 4.87
CA SER A 570 -19.86 -18.75 5.89
C SER A 570 -19.08 -18.09 7.01
N ALA A 571 -18.22 -17.11 6.72
CA ALA A 571 -17.48 -16.33 7.72
C ALA A 571 -18.44 -15.44 8.51
N VAL A 572 -19.38 -14.78 7.84
CA VAL A 572 -20.48 -14.02 8.47
C VAL A 572 -21.37 -14.95 9.31
N ASN A 573 -21.68 -16.15 8.83
CA ASN A 573 -22.50 -17.14 9.54
C ASN A 573 -21.74 -17.79 10.71
N LEU A 574 -20.43 -18.02 10.60
CA LEU A 574 -19.55 -18.47 11.70
C LEU A 574 -19.45 -17.38 12.77
N THR A 575 -19.36 -16.13 12.35
CA THR A 575 -19.41 -14.98 13.25
C THR A 575 -20.78 -14.89 13.91
N ALA A 576 -21.88 -15.09 13.16
CA ALA A 576 -23.27 -15.07 13.65
C ALA A 576 -23.61 -16.25 14.59
N SER A 577 -23.02 -17.42 14.37
CA SER A 577 -23.17 -18.59 15.24
C SER A 577 -22.34 -18.48 16.52
N ALA A 578 -21.20 -17.77 16.49
CA ALA A 578 -20.51 -17.34 17.71
C ALA A 578 -21.32 -16.33 18.56
N ILE A 579 -22.37 -15.73 17.99
CA ILE A 579 -23.39 -14.88 18.66
C ILE A 579 -24.72 -15.63 18.89
N GLY A 580 -24.76 -16.96 18.72
CA GLY A 580 -25.88 -17.79 19.15
C GLY A 580 -27.00 -18.05 18.12
N TYR A 581 -26.76 -17.92 16.82
CA TYR A 581 -27.75 -18.32 15.80
C TYR A 581 -27.79 -19.85 15.60
N LYS A 582 -28.89 -20.50 15.99
CA LYS A 582 -29.16 -21.95 15.91
C LYS A 582 -29.99 -22.26 14.67
N ASP A 583 -29.46 -23.05 13.72
CA ASP A 583 -30.20 -24.07 12.93
C ASP A 583 -29.33 -24.63 11.79
N TYR A 584 -29.01 -25.94 11.81
CA TYR A 584 -28.24 -26.64 10.75
C TYR A 584 -28.61 -28.16 10.70
N LYS A 585 -28.86 -28.75 9.51
CA LYS A 585 -29.44 -30.10 9.25
C LYS A 585 -28.74 -30.97 8.17
N ALA A 586 -28.09 -32.08 8.56
CA ALA A 586 -27.66 -33.31 7.83
C ALA A 586 -27.25 -33.33 6.32
N SER A 587 -27.99 -32.81 5.32
CA SER A 587 -27.44 -32.59 3.94
C SER A 587 -26.36 -31.50 3.94
N ASP A 588 -26.46 -30.69 4.97
CA ASP A 588 -25.46 -29.84 5.56
C ASP A 588 -24.19 -30.57 6.00
N GLY A 589 -24.18 -31.87 6.30
CA GLY A 589 -22.95 -32.56 6.73
C GLY A 589 -21.88 -32.55 5.64
N VAL A 590 -22.25 -32.92 4.41
CA VAL A 590 -21.33 -32.90 3.24
C VAL A 590 -20.98 -31.48 2.82
N ASN A 591 -21.97 -30.58 2.79
CA ASN A 591 -21.75 -29.19 2.39
C ASN A 591 -20.98 -28.38 3.45
N ALA A 592 -21.23 -28.58 4.74
CA ALA A 592 -20.41 -28.06 5.82
C ALA A 592 -19.05 -28.69 5.84
N THR A 593 -18.89 -30.00 5.64
CA THR A 593 -17.54 -30.60 5.59
C THR A 593 -16.72 -29.97 4.46
N LYS A 594 -17.32 -29.72 3.30
CA LYS A 594 -16.69 -28.96 2.20
C LYS A 594 -16.44 -27.49 2.54
N ALA A 595 -17.37 -26.82 3.23
CA ALA A 595 -17.23 -25.42 3.64
C ALA A 595 -16.15 -25.25 4.72
N ILE A 596 -16.23 -26.03 5.79
CA ILE A 596 -15.24 -26.15 6.87
C ILE A 596 -13.86 -26.45 6.27
N ARG A 597 -13.73 -27.44 5.38
CA ARG A 597 -12.46 -27.74 4.70
C ARG A 597 -11.89 -26.53 3.93
N LYS A 598 -12.74 -25.75 3.25
CA LYS A 598 -12.31 -24.53 2.55
C LYS A 598 -11.91 -23.40 3.50
N THR A 599 -12.32 -23.47 4.76
CA THR A 599 -12.09 -22.43 5.78
C THR A 599 -10.96 -22.80 6.75
N ILE A 600 -10.57 -24.07 6.87
CA ILE A 600 -9.46 -24.49 7.74
C ILE A 600 -8.12 -23.98 7.16
N PRO A 601 -7.38 -23.15 7.91
CA PRO A 601 -6.06 -22.70 7.53
C PRO A 601 -5.04 -23.85 7.47
N PHE A 602 -3.92 -23.64 6.77
CA PHE A 602 -2.84 -24.59 6.48
C PHE A 602 -3.22 -25.82 5.63
N MET A 603 -4.45 -26.32 5.71
CA MET A 603 -4.84 -27.54 4.99
C MET A 603 -5.07 -27.32 3.48
N ASN A 604 -5.27 -26.07 3.07
CA ASN A 604 -5.43 -25.69 1.67
C ASN A 604 -4.13 -25.29 0.96
N MET A 605 -2.97 -25.55 1.57
CA MET A 605 -1.67 -25.19 1.01
C MET A 605 -1.37 -26.06 -0.20
N TRP A 606 -0.98 -25.43 -1.30
CA TRP A 606 -0.83 -26.11 -2.60
C TRP A 606 0.03 -27.38 -2.52
N TYR A 607 1.09 -27.41 -1.71
CA TYR A 607 1.99 -28.57 -1.60
C TYR A 607 1.47 -29.72 -0.69
N ILE A 608 0.43 -29.53 0.11
CA ILE A 608 -0.17 -30.61 0.93
C ILE A 608 -1.63 -30.93 0.56
N LYS A 609 -2.27 -30.03 -0.20
CA LYS A 609 -3.70 -30.06 -0.51
C LYS A 609 -4.13 -31.42 -1.07
N ASN A 610 -3.36 -31.93 -2.03
CA ASN A 610 -3.68 -33.18 -2.71
C ASN A 610 -3.67 -34.35 -1.70
N SER A 611 -2.57 -34.53 -0.97
CA SER A 611 -2.46 -35.59 0.05
C SER A 611 -3.55 -35.50 1.12
N PHE A 612 -3.88 -34.30 1.60
CA PHE A 612 -4.94 -34.14 2.59
C PHE A 612 -6.32 -34.48 2.05
N ASP A 613 -6.62 -34.07 0.82
CA ASP A 613 -7.91 -34.35 0.19
C ASP A 613 -8.13 -35.85 0.07
N HIS A 614 -7.13 -36.57 -0.42
CA HIS A 614 -7.23 -38.01 -0.63
C HIS A 614 -7.18 -38.82 0.67
N LEU A 615 -6.36 -38.43 1.64
CA LEU A 615 -6.19 -39.21 2.88
C LEU A 615 -7.25 -38.92 3.95
N ILE A 616 -7.84 -37.72 3.97
CA ILE A 616 -8.71 -37.30 5.07
C ILE A 616 -10.07 -36.84 4.54
N LEU A 617 -10.10 -35.87 3.64
CA LEU A 617 -11.37 -35.29 3.20
C LEU A 617 -12.25 -36.32 2.47
N ASN A 618 -11.67 -37.06 1.54
CA ASN A 618 -12.41 -38.02 0.74
C ASN A 618 -12.96 -39.15 1.61
N GLN A 619 -12.18 -39.62 2.59
CA GLN A 619 -12.65 -40.57 3.60
C GLN A 619 -13.80 -40.01 4.44
N MET A 620 -13.71 -38.76 4.90
CA MET A 620 -14.80 -38.12 5.64
C MET A 620 -16.07 -37.97 4.78
N LEU A 621 -15.93 -37.58 3.52
CA LEU A 621 -17.06 -37.41 2.60
C LEU A 621 -17.72 -38.74 2.25
N GLU A 622 -16.93 -39.80 2.07
CA GLU A 622 -17.41 -41.15 1.83
C GLU A 622 -18.12 -41.73 3.07
N ASN A 623 -17.59 -41.49 4.27
CA ASN A 623 -18.23 -41.87 5.53
C ASN A 623 -19.56 -41.11 5.75
N LEU A 624 -19.63 -39.83 5.40
CA LEU A 624 -20.84 -39.02 5.52
C LEU A 624 -21.88 -39.34 4.45
N ASN A 625 -21.46 -39.79 3.27
CA ASN A 625 -22.34 -40.17 2.17
C ASN A 625 -21.72 -41.32 1.36
N PRO A 626 -22.06 -42.58 1.67
CA PRO A 626 -21.51 -43.74 0.98
C PRO A 626 -21.78 -43.72 -0.54
N GLY A 627 -20.76 -44.03 -1.32
CA GLY A 627 -20.74 -43.98 -2.78
C GLY A 627 -20.60 -42.57 -3.35
N TYR A 628 -20.26 -41.56 -2.54
CA TYR A 628 -20.08 -40.19 -2.99
C TYR A 628 -18.85 -40.04 -3.89
N LEU A 629 -17.71 -40.67 -3.53
CA LEU A 629 -16.48 -40.58 -4.32
C LEU A 629 -16.65 -41.21 -5.70
N ALA A 630 -17.21 -42.43 -5.75
CA ALA A 630 -17.47 -43.13 -7.01
C ALA A 630 -18.43 -42.35 -7.94
N LYS A 631 -19.46 -41.68 -7.37
CA LYS A 631 -20.36 -40.81 -8.15
C LYS A 631 -19.61 -39.60 -8.72
N GLN A 632 -18.72 -38.99 -7.94
CA GLN A 632 -17.93 -37.84 -8.39
C GLN A 632 -16.89 -38.23 -9.43
N GLN A 633 -16.23 -39.37 -9.26
CA GLN A 633 -15.27 -39.91 -10.22
C GLN A 633 -15.95 -40.16 -11.57
N ARG A 634 -17.06 -40.91 -11.59
CA ARG A 634 -17.86 -41.14 -12.81
C ARG A 634 -18.33 -39.85 -13.48
N LYS A 635 -18.65 -38.82 -12.68
CA LYS A 635 -19.02 -37.51 -13.21
C LYS A 635 -17.84 -36.83 -13.91
N LYS A 636 -16.64 -36.88 -13.33
CA LYS A 636 -15.42 -36.33 -13.93
C LYS A 636 -15.06 -37.05 -15.23
N GLU A 637 -15.07 -38.39 -15.21
CA GLU A 637 -14.83 -39.23 -16.39
C GLU A 637 -15.84 -38.94 -17.51
N LYS A 638 -17.13 -38.79 -17.17
CA LYS A 638 -18.17 -38.40 -18.14
C LYS A 638 -17.93 -37.04 -18.78
N HIS A 639 -17.24 -36.12 -18.09
CA HIS A 639 -16.84 -34.82 -18.62
C HIS A 639 -15.46 -34.85 -19.32
N GLY A 640 -14.89 -36.04 -19.54
CA GLY A 640 -13.59 -36.21 -20.19
C GLY A 640 -12.40 -35.75 -19.35
N ILE A 641 -12.56 -35.69 -18.02
CA ILE A 641 -11.47 -35.34 -17.10
C ILE A 641 -10.81 -36.64 -16.64
N GLY A 642 -9.58 -36.87 -17.09
CA GLY A 642 -8.73 -37.95 -16.61
C GLY A 642 -8.26 -37.72 -15.18
N LEU A 643 -8.12 -38.80 -14.42
CA LEU A 643 -7.56 -38.79 -13.06
C LEU A 643 -6.27 -39.59 -13.07
N PHE A 644 -5.18 -38.98 -12.59
CA PHE A 644 -3.91 -39.67 -12.34
C PHE A 644 -3.77 -40.14 -10.88
N GLN A 645 -4.68 -39.66 -10.04
CA GLN A 645 -4.93 -40.12 -8.69
C GLN A 645 -6.44 -40.18 -8.45
N ASP A 646 -6.95 -41.38 -8.21
CA ASP A 646 -8.38 -41.56 -8.01
C ASP A 646 -8.81 -41.04 -6.64
N LEU A 647 -10.10 -40.68 -6.54
CA LEU A 647 -10.63 -39.98 -5.36
C LEU A 647 -10.54 -40.83 -4.08
N ASP A 648 -10.50 -42.15 -4.18
CA ASP A 648 -10.35 -43.10 -3.09
C ASP A 648 -8.89 -43.52 -2.82
N GLU A 649 -7.95 -43.12 -3.69
CA GLU A 649 -6.55 -43.49 -3.56
C GLU A 649 -5.73 -42.47 -2.75
N GLY A 650 -4.94 -42.97 -1.81
CA GLY A 650 -4.03 -42.14 -1.01
C GLY A 650 -2.78 -41.65 -1.75
N LEU A 651 -2.39 -42.31 -2.85
CA LEU A 651 -1.22 -41.99 -3.66
C LEU A 651 -1.58 -42.04 -5.15
N PRO A 652 -0.90 -41.24 -6.01
CA PRO A 652 -1.11 -41.31 -7.45
C PRO A 652 -0.75 -42.67 -8.04
N HIS A 653 -1.62 -43.24 -8.87
CA HIS A 653 -1.37 -44.50 -9.57
C HIS A 653 -0.59 -44.30 -10.87
N ARG A 654 -0.54 -43.06 -11.40
CA ARG A 654 0.28 -42.71 -12.59
C ARG A 654 0.75 -41.26 -12.55
N LEU A 655 1.60 -40.90 -13.52
CA LEU A 655 1.99 -39.53 -13.78
C LEU A 655 0.86 -38.77 -14.50
N PRO A 656 0.72 -37.44 -14.28
CA PRO A 656 -0.26 -36.63 -14.99
C PRO A 656 0.13 -36.49 -16.46
N TYR A 657 -0.87 -36.50 -17.35
CA TYR A 657 -0.68 -36.23 -18.78
C TYR A 657 -1.07 -34.79 -19.11
N PRO A 658 -0.09 -33.89 -19.32
CA PRO A 658 -0.39 -32.47 -19.45
C PRO A 658 -1.07 -32.06 -20.76
N LEU A 659 -1.14 -32.96 -21.76
CA LEU A 659 -1.65 -32.69 -23.10
C LEU A 659 -2.63 -33.76 -23.63
N GLY A 660 -3.09 -34.67 -22.76
CA GLY A 660 -3.85 -35.87 -23.17
C GLY A 660 -2.96 -37.11 -23.34
N GLU A 661 -3.59 -38.27 -23.53
CA GLU A 661 -2.93 -39.58 -23.71
C GLU A 661 -2.49 -39.86 -25.16
N ASP A 662 -2.62 -38.88 -26.07
CA ASP A 662 -2.26 -39.02 -27.49
C ASP A 662 -0.78 -38.72 -27.76
#